data_AF-A0AAW6Q3N0-F1
#
_entry.id   AF-A0AAW6Q3N0-F1
#
_cell.length_a   1.000
_cell.length_b   1.000
_cell.length_c   1.000
_cell.angle_alpha   90.00
_cell.angle_beta   90.00
_cell.angle_gamma   90.00
#
_symmetry.space_group_name_H-M   'P 1'
#
loop_
_entity.id
_entity.type
_entity.pdbx_description
1 polymer ?
#
loop_
_entity_poly.entity_id
_entity_poly.type
_entity_poly.pdbx_seq_one_letter_code
_entity_poly.pdbx_strand_id
1 'polypeptide(L)'
;MAQRLKYVIGKDYRPLTVLEAKGGNAFTPDYDKSNWVQARQYEDSLRQVFVEITNEDGSAYDLTGANVLFEGILPDNEHKILDNSHVVFYEDPTTGKFRFDMPAQAFSVAGQYKQAFFRVMKNYRNVATLEFKFEVLADMVVTGLVPRDYISPLDDLFNTIKETETKNVAELKKIVDDKINEITNLMSALNTANASTLAELGTARNSLLDIEKKIQEDGLFTQYQADQYKQSFDDKVNIINKKIDDGLIDMDAKIEQSNKDNANLVENKLTQIDTKVHAYPNADAIKEAYPNGSLGIFVAVDTGHQWYYLRDTWVDGGAYQASSSTTDGVKAQTSYLFPDFANGSNISISQKLSVYTFNFTGNRYIGIYNDDSQRYVKTIYIQVDKTLKLTESSALVYNATTNSVTVQPWTSDKFPNNLIILALNYYGTLYGQWAAFFDRTPEAIKSTAGLFEAFPLVGNNIEIMRADDGQHLNVKFTVKNTAKNFSILNTNSIGNLTDTGIADGTIYTLDNFDYLIFNFDSNAIEKYSYDHYTKYILNKSKHKILIYNYYGYAYGDWAKYQLQKQQIDNIQNTVSLLSNGIPPKYYFDNNYLQNKIKEINDINSFINGVSFFFITDPHFYINAGNSDKLINYIQGKTGIELTLHGGDMIRAYGSIDDIKTDVASWNSWKEHASKIVLAVSGNHDLTIKKSDHEAIGYTLSDGYKYNAITRHEETLPNIVLAGAGKNYWYADNKQQKTRFIGLDVFEMRNGNAKMGWEDNYGAKTEQLKWLVNTALKVEDDWKIVIMQHCPIDPNMEGVIPQVNPVWNILSAYQNKNKVTITNIVDDTTSFDVDFTQSKGKIILDLSGHQHVDNETYNNGILSINTLCDAYYNDDPNYTKNRTIGAINEQAFDVVSIDYDNEIIYCVRIGAGASEIRKYNFNGQELK
;
A
#
# COMPACT_ATOMS: atom_id res chain seq x y z
N MET A 1 -53.57 22.40 9.36
CA MET A 1 -53.72 21.46 8.22
C MET A 1 -52.74 20.33 8.45
N ALA A 2 -53.22 19.09 8.61
CA ALA A 2 -52.37 17.92 8.79
C ALA A 2 -51.88 17.41 7.42
N GLN A 3 -50.57 17.27 7.24
CA GLN A 3 -49.97 16.70 6.03
C GLN A 3 -49.58 15.25 6.28
N ARG A 4 -49.85 14.39 5.31
CA ARG A 4 -49.56 12.95 5.39
C ARG A 4 -48.49 12.58 4.38
N LEU A 5 -47.39 12.02 4.86
CA LEU A 5 -46.29 11.50 4.08
C LEU A 5 -46.38 9.97 4.04
N LYS A 6 -46.15 9.37 2.88
CA LYS A 6 -46.24 7.92 2.68
C LYS A 6 -44.96 7.39 2.07
N TYR A 7 -44.39 6.37 2.69
CA TYR A 7 -43.12 5.78 2.27
C TYR A 7 -43.22 4.27 2.12
N VAL A 8 -42.47 3.76 1.14
CA VAL A 8 -42.26 2.32 0.93
C VAL A 8 -40.78 2.04 1.18
N ILE A 9 -40.46 1.20 2.17
CA ILE A 9 -39.06 0.81 2.45
C ILE A 9 -38.45 0.15 1.21
N GLY A 10 -37.20 0.52 0.89
CA GLY A 10 -36.46 -0.02 -0.25
C GLY A 10 -36.66 0.77 -1.56
N LYS A 11 -37.68 1.62 -1.66
CA LYS A 11 -37.88 2.53 -2.80
C LYS A 11 -37.49 3.96 -2.44
N ASP A 12 -36.22 4.28 -2.66
CA ASP A 12 -35.71 5.64 -2.53
C ASP A 12 -35.51 6.27 -3.92
N TYR A 13 -35.96 7.53 -4.08
CA TYR A 13 -35.86 8.27 -5.34
C TYR A 13 -34.73 9.30 -5.22
N ARG A 14 -33.49 8.80 -5.10
CA ARG A 14 -32.30 9.65 -5.03
C ARG A 14 -31.38 9.40 -6.24
N PRO A 15 -31.03 10.44 -7.04
CA PRO A 15 -29.92 10.32 -7.96
C PRO A 15 -28.61 10.14 -7.18
N LEU A 16 -27.79 9.18 -7.62
CA LEU A 16 -26.56 8.77 -6.95
C LEU A 16 -25.49 9.87 -6.98
N THR A 17 -25.00 10.20 -5.78
CA THR A 17 -23.71 10.83 -5.43
C THR A 17 -23.66 12.34 -5.14
N VAL A 18 -22.89 12.64 -4.09
CA VAL A 18 -22.43 13.98 -3.64
C VAL A 18 -21.39 14.58 -4.61
N LEU A 19 -20.91 13.83 -5.62
CA LEU A 19 -19.96 14.32 -6.62
C LEU A 19 -20.59 15.29 -7.63
N GLU A 20 -21.88 15.17 -7.94
CA GLU A 20 -22.55 16.07 -8.88
C GLU A 20 -22.95 17.43 -8.24
N ALA A 21 -22.96 17.51 -6.90
CA ALA A 21 -23.36 18.72 -6.17
C ALA A 21 -22.23 19.78 -6.00
N LYS A 22 -20.98 19.48 -6.36
CA LYS A 22 -19.86 20.42 -6.24
C LYS A 22 -19.66 21.35 -7.45
N GLY A 23 -20.49 21.21 -8.49
CA GLY A 23 -20.45 22.05 -9.68
C GLY A 23 -21.48 23.18 -9.67
N GLY A 24 -21.41 24.12 -8.71
CA GLY A 24 -22.01 25.47 -8.82
C GLY A 24 -23.49 25.64 -9.19
N ASN A 25 -24.27 24.56 -9.30
CA ASN A 25 -25.68 24.58 -9.65
C ASN A 25 -26.51 24.15 -8.44
N ALA A 26 -27.53 24.96 -8.12
CA ALA A 26 -28.43 24.73 -7.00
C ALA A 26 -28.96 23.28 -7.00
N PHE A 27 -28.56 22.51 -5.99
CA PHE A 27 -29.18 21.23 -5.69
C PHE A 27 -30.65 21.49 -5.37
N THR A 28 -31.53 21.15 -6.32
CA THR A 28 -32.98 21.21 -6.15
C THR A 28 -33.41 19.75 -6.23
N PRO A 29 -33.62 19.05 -5.10
CA PRO A 29 -34.11 17.69 -5.14
C PRO A 29 -35.40 17.66 -5.96
N ASP A 30 -35.49 16.78 -6.96
CA ASP A 30 -36.76 16.50 -7.63
C ASP A 30 -37.59 15.64 -6.69
N TYR A 31 -38.21 16.29 -5.70
CA TYR A 31 -39.03 15.63 -4.72
C TYR A 31 -40.20 14.93 -5.43
N ASP A 32 -40.42 13.65 -5.11
CA ASP A 32 -41.66 13.00 -5.52
C ASP A 32 -42.84 13.90 -5.14
N LYS A 33 -43.70 14.22 -6.12
CA LYS A 33 -44.79 15.21 -6.00
C LYS A 33 -45.82 14.84 -4.93
N SER A 34 -45.68 13.67 -4.30
CA SER A 34 -46.58 13.10 -3.31
C SER A 34 -46.24 13.49 -1.85
N ASN A 35 -44.97 13.71 -1.49
CA ASN A 35 -44.52 13.89 -0.11
C ASN A 35 -43.92 15.30 0.13
N TRP A 36 -44.77 16.23 0.55
CA TRP A 36 -44.38 17.61 0.87
C TRP A 36 -45.07 18.13 2.14
N VAL A 37 -44.37 19.02 2.83
CA VAL A 37 -44.82 19.76 4.00
C VAL A 37 -44.67 21.25 3.73
N GLN A 38 -45.67 22.05 4.09
CA GLN A 38 -45.58 23.51 4.06
C GLN A 38 -46.11 24.12 5.34
N ALA A 39 -45.37 25.07 5.88
CA ALA A 39 -45.67 25.81 7.09
C ALA A 39 -45.46 27.31 6.90
N ARG A 40 -45.80 28.13 7.90
CA ARG A 40 -45.48 29.57 7.93
C ARG A 40 -44.52 29.83 9.09
N GLN A 41 -43.68 30.86 8.94
CA GLN A 41 -42.82 31.28 10.05
C GLN A 41 -43.63 31.52 11.32
N TYR A 42 -43.06 31.14 12.46
CA TYR A 42 -43.63 31.30 13.81
C TYR A 42 -44.90 30.48 14.11
N GLU A 43 -45.20 29.43 13.33
CA GLU A 43 -46.24 28.45 13.69
C GLU A 43 -45.75 27.56 14.86
N ASP A 44 -45.92 28.00 16.10
CA ASP A 44 -45.61 27.18 17.28
C ASP A 44 -46.67 26.09 17.50
N SER A 45 -46.23 24.82 17.61
CA SER A 45 -47.01 23.65 18.02
C SER A 45 -48.23 23.25 17.16
N LEU A 46 -48.38 23.79 15.94
CA LEU A 46 -49.58 23.59 15.10
C LEU A 46 -49.36 22.77 13.82
N ARG A 47 -48.11 22.40 13.50
CA ARG A 47 -47.78 21.70 12.26
C ARG A 47 -47.40 20.24 12.51
N GLN A 48 -48.42 19.39 12.45
CA GLN A 48 -48.28 17.95 12.62
C GLN A 48 -48.08 17.25 11.27
N VAL A 49 -47.05 16.42 11.20
CA VAL A 49 -46.73 15.60 10.03
C VAL A 49 -47.05 14.15 10.37
N PHE A 50 -47.96 13.54 9.62
CA PHE A 50 -48.34 12.14 9.79
C PHE A 50 -47.56 11.29 8.79
N VAL A 51 -46.84 10.29 9.25
CA VAL A 51 -46.00 9.45 8.41
C VAL A 51 -46.53 8.02 8.44
N GLU A 52 -46.72 7.43 7.26
CA GLU A 52 -47.08 6.02 7.08
C GLU A 52 -45.96 5.31 6.31
N ILE A 53 -45.45 4.20 6.85
CA ILE A 53 -44.36 3.40 6.27
C ILE A 53 -44.87 1.99 5.98
N THR A 54 -44.66 1.53 4.75
CA THR A 54 -44.98 0.16 4.31
C THR A 54 -43.75 -0.55 3.76
N ASN A 55 -43.75 -1.88 3.79
CA ASN A 55 -42.80 -2.71 3.04
C ASN A 55 -43.09 -2.66 1.53
N GLU A 56 -42.19 -3.21 0.71
CA GLU A 56 -42.36 -3.27 -0.75
C GLU A 56 -43.61 -4.04 -1.20
N ASP A 57 -44.06 -5.01 -0.40
CA ASP A 57 -45.28 -5.79 -0.63
C ASP A 57 -46.57 -5.04 -0.23
N GLY A 58 -46.45 -3.82 0.31
CA GLY A 58 -47.56 -2.98 0.74
C GLY A 58 -48.04 -3.24 2.18
N SER A 59 -47.46 -4.21 2.90
CA SER A 59 -47.75 -4.43 4.32
C SER A 59 -47.20 -3.30 5.20
N ALA A 60 -47.80 -3.05 6.36
CA ALA A 60 -47.31 -2.04 7.31
C ALA A 60 -45.92 -2.39 7.86
N TYR A 61 -45.05 -1.39 8.01
CA TYR A 61 -43.73 -1.60 8.58
C TYR A 61 -43.75 -1.55 10.12
N ASP A 62 -43.25 -2.58 10.79
CA ASP A 62 -43.28 -2.64 12.26
C ASP A 62 -42.28 -1.68 12.94
N LEU A 63 -42.81 -0.65 13.59
CA LEU A 63 -42.06 0.37 14.33
C LEU A 63 -41.81 0.01 15.80
N THR A 64 -42.12 -1.21 16.25
CA THR A 64 -41.87 -1.63 17.63
C THR A 64 -40.39 -1.45 17.99
N GLY A 65 -40.09 -0.67 19.03
CA GLY A 65 -38.72 -0.38 19.47
C GLY A 65 -37.92 0.54 18.55
N ALA A 66 -38.58 1.23 17.61
CA ALA A 66 -37.95 2.23 16.77
C ALA A 66 -37.87 3.60 17.49
N ASN A 67 -36.85 4.37 17.14
CA ASN A 67 -36.72 5.80 17.46
C ASN A 67 -36.73 6.59 16.13
N VAL A 68 -37.34 7.76 16.11
CA VAL A 68 -37.39 8.62 14.91
C VAL A 68 -36.75 9.96 15.22
N LEU A 69 -35.80 10.36 14.39
CA LEU A 69 -35.13 11.66 14.44
C LEU A 69 -35.55 12.46 13.20
N PHE A 70 -36.09 13.66 13.39
CA PHE A 70 -36.18 14.64 12.33
C PHE A 70 -34.83 15.34 12.16
N GLU A 71 -34.32 15.37 10.93
CA GLU A 71 -33.10 16.08 10.57
C GLU A 71 -33.37 17.02 9.40
N GLY A 72 -32.99 18.29 9.55
CA GLY A 72 -33.15 19.27 8.49
C GLY A 72 -32.15 20.41 8.53
N ILE A 73 -31.86 20.97 7.35
CA ILE A 73 -31.07 22.19 7.18
C ILE A 73 -32.02 23.31 6.78
N LEU A 74 -32.04 24.39 7.56
CA LEU A 74 -32.89 25.54 7.32
C LEU A 74 -32.61 26.20 5.96
N PRO A 75 -33.55 26.98 5.42
CA PRO A 75 -33.37 27.65 4.12
C PRO A 75 -32.14 28.58 4.03
N ASP A 76 -31.63 29.07 5.16
CA ASP A 76 -30.42 29.91 5.25
C ASP A 76 -29.11 29.16 4.99
N ASN A 77 -29.14 27.82 4.92
CA ASN A 77 -27.97 26.96 4.72
C ASN A 77 -26.93 27.03 5.85
N GLU A 78 -27.33 27.53 7.02
CA GLU A 78 -26.44 27.70 8.18
C GLU A 78 -26.90 26.83 9.34
N HIS A 79 -28.19 26.89 9.67
CA HIS A 79 -28.72 26.29 10.89
C HIS A 79 -29.38 24.93 10.67
N LYS A 80 -29.28 24.07 11.68
CA LYS A 80 -29.75 22.68 11.62
C LYS A 80 -30.77 22.37 12.71
N ILE A 81 -31.74 21.51 12.37
CA ILE A 81 -32.73 20.98 13.31
C ILE A 81 -32.47 19.47 13.47
N LEU A 82 -32.21 19.04 14.70
CA LEU A 82 -32.03 17.64 15.10
C LEU A 82 -32.99 17.33 16.26
N ASP A 83 -34.11 16.70 15.95
CA ASP A 83 -35.21 16.53 16.91
C ASP A 83 -35.74 15.10 16.99
N ASN A 84 -35.63 14.49 18.16
CA ASN A 84 -36.18 13.17 18.46
C ASN A 84 -37.26 13.21 19.55
N SER A 85 -37.56 14.39 20.08
CA SER A 85 -38.45 14.57 21.24
C SER A 85 -39.91 14.72 20.86
N HIS A 86 -40.20 15.17 19.63
CA HIS A 86 -41.56 15.46 19.17
C HIS A 86 -42.19 14.36 18.30
N VAL A 87 -41.63 13.15 18.29
CA VAL A 87 -42.29 12.00 17.67
C VAL A 87 -43.37 11.42 18.60
N VAL A 88 -44.53 11.12 18.04
CA VAL A 88 -45.63 10.43 18.72
C VAL A 88 -46.03 9.21 17.89
N PHE A 89 -45.65 8.03 18.36
CA PHE A 89 -46.08 6.77 17.78
C PHE A 89 -47.58 6.53 18.04
N TYR A 90 -48.23 5.83 17.13
CA TYR A 90 -49.60 5.35 17.36
C TYR A 90 -49.59 4.26 18.43
N GLU A 91 -50.73 4.05 19.11
CA GLU A 91 -50.88 3.04 20.19
C GLU A 91 -50.43 1.64 19.74
N ASP A 92 -50.67 1.30 18.47
CA ASP A 92 -50.14 0.09 17.84
C ASP A 92 -48.99 0.44 16.87
N PRO A 93 -47.72 0.20 17.25
CA PRO A 93 -46.55 0.50 16.43
C PRO A 93 -46.40 -0.43 15.22
N THR A 94 -47.12 -1.57 15.18
CA THR A 94 -47.11 -2.49 14.03
C THR A 94 -47.84 -1.91 12.81
N THR A 95 -48.60 -0.84 13.00
CA THR A 95 -49.30 -0.13 11.93
C THR A 95 -48.38 0.66 10.99
N GLY A 96 -47.10 0.84 11.36
CA GLY A 96 -46.14 1.62 10.58
C GLY A 96 -46.41 3.11 10.55
N LYS A 97 -47.11 3.64 11.56
CA LYS A 97 -47.54 5.03 11.60
C LYS A 97 -46.96 5.78 12.79
N PHE A 98 -46.54 7.01 12.55
CA PHE A 98 -46.23 7.97 13.60
C PHE A 98 -46.69 9.38 13.19
N ARG A 99 -46.87 10.24 14.20
CA ARG A 99 -47.04 11.67 14.05
C ARG A 99 -45.75 12.34 14.50
N PHE A 100 -45.36 13.41 13.84
CA PHE A 100 -44.28 14.27 14.29
C PHE A 100 -44.81 15.70 14.44
N ASP A 101 -44.67 16.27 15.63
CA ASP A 101 -45.07 17.64 15.92
C ASP A 101 -43.85 18.55 15.73
N MET A 102 -43.82 19.33 14.66
CA MET A 102 -42.61 20.09 14.34
C MET A 102 -42.32 21.18 15.40
N PRO A 103 -41.06 21.33 15.87
CA PRO A 103 -40.70 22.34 16.85
C PRO A 103 -40.75 23.75 16.23
N ALA A 104 -41.04 24.78 17.04
CA ALA A 104 -41.15 26.16 16.56
C ALA A 104 -39.89 26.65 15.80
N GLN A 105 -38.71 26.17 16.19
CA GLN A 105 -37.41 26.48 15.59
C GLN A 105 -37.33 26.01 14.13
N ALA A 106 -38.08 24.98 13.75
CA ALA A 106 -38.20 24.51 12.37
C ALA A 106 -38.86 25.56 11.45
N PHE A 107 -39.47 26.60 12.02
CA PHE A 107 -40.15 27.67 11.28
C PHE A 107 -39.44 29.02 11.39
N SER A 108 -38.21 29.07 11.89
CA SER A 108 -37.51 30.33 12.14
C SER A 108 -37.10 31.08 10.86
N VAL A 109 -36.86 30.37 9.76
CA VAL A 109 -36.40 30.96 8.49
C VAL A 109 -37.37 30.64 7.35
N ALA A 110 -37.82 31.66 6.61
CA ALA A 110 -38.63 31.49 5.43
C ALA A 110 -37.82 30.94 4.25
N GLY A 111 -38.43 30.01 3.51
CA GLY A 111 -37.88 29.43 2.30
C GLY A 111 -38.00 27.91 2.28
N GLN A 112 -37.43 27.31 1.23
CA GLN A 112 -37.35 25.86 1.08
C GLN A 112 -36.18 25.32 1.90
N TYR A 113 -36.42 24.32 2.75
CA TYR A 113 -35.37 23.56 3.41
C TYR A 113 -34.40 23.00 2.37
N LYS A 114 -33.09 23.10 2.66
CA LYS A 114 -32.07 22.50 1.79
C LYS A 114 -32.15 20.99 1.79
N GLN A 115 -32.51 20.44 2.95
CA GLN A 115 -32.79 19.03 3.15
C GLN A 115 -33.69 18.87 4.37
N ALA A 116 -34.64 17.93 4.32
CA ALA A 116 -35.51 17.56 5.44
C ALA A 116 -35.91 16.09 5.33
N PHE A 117 -35.60 15.29 6.36
CA PHE A 117 -35.96 13.87 6.39
C PHE A 117 -36.17 13.36 7.80
N PHE A 118 -36.89 12.25 7.92
CA PHE A 118 -36.93 11.45 9.14
C PHE A 118 -35.94 10.30 9.06
N ARG A 119 -35.08 10.15 10.06
CA ARG A 119 -34.26 8.97 10.25
C ARG A 119 -34.95 8.02 11.23
N VAL A 120 -35.23 6.82 10.77
CA VAL A 120 -35.79 5.75 11.61
C VAL A 120 -34.65 4.86 12.09
N MET A 121 -34.48 4.77 13.40
CA MET A 121 -33.45 3.98 14.08
C MET A 121 -34.08 2.80 14.81
N LYS A 122 -33.53 1.60 14.68
CA LYS A 122 -33.95 0.41 15.45
C LYS A 122 -32.70 -0.35 15.88
N ASN A 123 -32.59 -0.71 17.16
CA ASN A 123 -31.40 -1.37 17.73
C ASN A 123 -30.07 -0.67 17.39
N TYR A 124 -30.03 0.67 17.51
CA TYR A 124 -28.87 1.52 17.18
C TYR A 124 -28.42 1.49 15.71
N ARG A 125 -29.24 0.94 14.81
CA ARG A 125 -28.97 0.94 13.37
C ARG A 125 -29.92 1.89 12.64
N ASN A 126 -29.40 2.58 11.64
CA ASN A 126 -30.20 3.33 10.68
C ASN A 126 -30.96 2.35 9.79
N VAL A 127 -32.28 2.38 9.87
CA VAL A 127 -33.17 1.47 9.13
C VAL A 127 -33.71 2.15 7.87
N ALA A 128 -34.05 3.44 7.96
CA ALA A 128 -34.58 4.20 6.83
C ALA A 128 -34.33 5.70 6.99
N THR A 129 -34.16 6.39 5.86
CA THR A 129 -34.20 7.85 5.74
C THR A 129 -35.37 8.23 4.85
N LEU A 130 -36.31 9.02 5.39
CA LEU A 130 -37.59 9.34 4.78
C LEU A 130 -37.62 10.83 4.42
N GLU A 131 -37.08 11.16 3.24
CA GLU A 131 -36.92 12.55 2.79
C GLU A 131 -38.23 13.13 2.24
N PHE A 132 -38.45 14.43 2.44
CA PHE A 132 -39.62 15.15 1.93
C PHE A 132 -39.30 16.62 1.63
N LYS A 133 -40.12 17.23 0.78
CA LYS A 133 -40.04 18.67 0.52
C LYS A 133 -40.60 19.44 1.71
N PHE A 134 -39.83 20.32 2.34
CA PHE A 134 -40.32 21.19 3.41
C PHE A 134 -40.16 22.68 3.09
N GLU A 135 -41.26 23.43 3.02
CA GLU A 135 -41.28 24.86 2.70
C GLU A 135 -41.87 25.70 3.84
N VAL A 136 -41.20 26.80 4.20
CA VAL A 136 -41.66 27.75 5.21
C VAL A 136 -42.00 29.09 4.54
N LEU A 137 -43.25 29.50 4.61
CA LEU A 137 -43.73 30.76 4.08
C LEU A 137 -43.35 31.92 5.01
N ALA A 138 -42.92 33.05 4.43
CA ALA A 138 -42.59 34.23 5.21
C ALA A 138 -43.81 34.79 5.97
N ASP A 139 -43.55 35.28 7.18
CA ASP A 139 -44.48 36.11 7.95
C ASP A 139 -43.87 37.50 8.13
N MET A 140 -44.55 38.53 7.63
CA MET A 140 -44.07 39.92 7.67
C MET A 140 -44.63 40.70 8.87
N VAL A 141 -45.48 40.09 9.71
CA VAL A 141 -46.21 40.76 10.79
C VAL A 141 -45.59 40.46 12.15
N VAL A 142 -45.18 39.22 12.39
CA VAL A 142 -44.56 38.79 13.65
C VAL A 142 -43.03 38.75 13.47
N THR A 143 -42.28 39.23 14.46
CA THR A 143 -40.82 39.10 14.53
C THR A 143 -40.42 38.65 15.93
N GLY A 144 -39.44 37.75 16.08
CA GLY A 144 -38.93 37.40 17.42
C GLY A 144 -38.24 36.06 17.64
N LEU A 145 -38.38 35.05 16.76
CA LEU A 145 -37.58 33.82 16.84
C LEU A 145 -36.26 34.01 16.08
N VAL A 146 -35.14 33.82 16.77
CA VAL A 146 -33.79 33.88 16.20
C VAL A 146 -33.41 32.48 15.68
N PRO A 147 -32.99 32.33 14.42
CA PRO A 147 -32.45 31.08 13.90
C PRO A 147 -31.25 30.62 14.73
N ARG A 148 -31.21 29.33 15.08
CA ARG A 148 -30.10 28.68 15.79
C ARG A 148 -30.15 27.18 15.53
N ASP A 149 -29.05 26.50 15.80
CA ASP A 149 -29.06 25.04 15.86
C ASP A 149 -30.01 24.56 16.97
N TYR A 150 -30.87 23.61 16.65
CA TYR A 150 -31.84 23.03 17.58
C TYR A 150 -31.52 21.56 17.81
N ILE A 151 -31.18 21.21 19.05
CA ILE A 151 -30.88 19.84 19.48
C ILE A 151 -31.73 19.54 20.71
N SER A 152 -32.77 18.72 20.52
CA SER A 152 -33.81 18.46 21.53
C SER A 152 -33.29 18.12 22.95
N PRO A 153 -32.32 17.20 23.15
CA PRO A 153 -31.78 16.92 24.49
C PRO A 153 -31.11 18.10 25.20
N LEU A 154 -30.51 19.03 24.44
CA LEU A 154 -29.85 20.22 25.00
C LEU A 154 -30.89 21.26 25.41
N ASP A 155 -31.92 21.46 24.59
CA ASP A 155 -33.00 22.39 24.90
C ASP A 155 -33.92 21.88 26.03
N ASP A 156 -34.15 20.57 26.15
CA ASP A 156 -34.84 19.98 27.31
C ASP A 156 -34.06 20.20 28.61
N LEU A 157 -32.73 20.09 28.56
CA LEU A 157 -31.86 20.40 29.69
C LEU A 157 -31.94 21.90 30.05
N PHE A 158 -31.90 22.79 29.06
CA PHE A 158 -32.05 24.24 29.28
C PHE A 158 -33.43 24.61 29.84
N ASN A 159 -34.50 24.00 29.34
CA ASN A 159 -35.87 24.24 29.80
C ASN A 159 -36.10 23.67 31.20
N THR A 160 -35.54 22.51 31.52
CA THR A 160 -35.55 21.94 32.89
C THR A 160 -34.86 22.89 33.88
N ILE A 161 -33.74 23.50 33.49
CA ILE A 161 -33.05 24.51 34.31
C ILE A 161 -33.92 25.77 34.49
N LYS A 162 -34.61 26.20 33.42
CA LYS A 162 -35.40 27.44 33.40
C LYS A 162 -36.74 27.33 34.13
N GLU A 163 -37.43 26.19 34.09
CA GLU A 163 -38.69 25.97 34.80
C GLU A 163 -38.48 25.78 36.32
N THR A 164 -37.29 25.34 36.74
CA THR A 164 -36.98 25.08 38.15
C THR A 164 -36.55 26.34 38.93
N GLU A 165 -36.41 27.51 38.28
CA GLU A 165 -36.12 28.79 38.95
C GLU A 165 -37.19 29.21 39.99
N THR A 166 -38.33 28.49 40.09
CA THR A 166 -39.40 28.83 41.03
C THR A 166 -39.51 27.99 42.30
N LYS A 167 -38.77 26.88 42.49
CA LYS A 167 -38.90 26.08 43.74
C LYS A 167 -37.59 25.45 44.25
N ASN A 168 -37.17 25.93 45.42
CA ASN A 168 -36.25 25.33 46.41
C ASN A 168 -34.87 24.83 45.94
N VAL A 169 -33.83 25.61 46.27
CA VAL A 169 -32.40 25.33 46.09
C VAL A 169 -31.93 23.97 46.62
N ALA A 170 -32.60 23.42 47.64
CA ALA A 170 -32.25 22.11 48.21
C ALA A 170 -32.61 20.92 47.31
N GLU A 171 -33.71 21.00 46.56
CA GLU A 171 -34.09 19.96 45.59
C GLU A 171 -33.22 20.04 44.33
N LEU A 172 -32.89 21.25 43.88
CA LEU A 172 -31.91 21.48 42.82
C LEU A 172 -30.55 20.88 43.15
N LYS A 173 -30.04 21.08 44.37
CA LYS A 173 -28.79 20.47 44.80
C LYS A 173 -28.87 18.94 44.76
N LYS A 174 -29.99 18.36 45.19
CA LYS A 174 -30.18 16.91 45.18
C LYS A 174 -30.22 16.33 43.76
N ILE A 175 -30.92 16.98 42.82
CA ILE A 175 -30.96 16.53 41.41
C ILE A 175 -29.58 16.62 40.76
N VAL A 176 -28.85 17.71 41.03
CA VAL A 176 -27.48 17.89 40.54
C VAL A 176 -26.54 16.83 41.15
N ASP A 177 -26.61 16.60 42.45
CA ASP A 177 -25.81 15.57 43.13
C ASP A 177 -26.15 14.16 42.59
N ASP A 178 -27.43 13.85 42.38
CA ASP A 178 -27.88 12.56 41.86
C ASP A 178 -27.39 12.34 40.41
N LYS A 179 -27.40 13.39 39.57
CA LYS A 179 -26.86 13.33 38.20
C LYS A 179 -25.34 13.28 38.16
N ILE A 180 -24.65 13.98 39.06
CA ILE A 180 -23.20 13.85 39.24
C ILE A 180 -22.85 12.41 39.63
N ASN A 181 -23.63 11.80 40.53
CA ASN A 181 -23.42 10.41 40.93
C ASN A 181 -23.69 9.43 39.78
N GLU A 182 -24.75 9.63 39.00
CA GLU A 182 -25.05 8.80 37.81
C GLU A 182 -23.95 8.90 36.75
N ILE A 183 -23.50 10.13 36.46
CA ILE A 183 -22.38 10.39 35.55
C ILE A 183 -21.08 9.75 36.08
N THR A 184 -20.81 9.86 37.38
CA THR A 184 -19.64 9.24 38.02
C THR A 184 -19.70 7.71 37.96
N ASN A 185 -20.88 7.12 38.13
CA ASN A 185 -21.09 5.68 38.01
C ASN A 185 -20.94 5.20 36.57
N LEU A 186 -21.46 5.94 35.59
CA LEU A 186 -21.28 5.65 34.16
C LEU A 186 -19.81 5.77 33.76
N MET A 187 -19.10 6.80 34.21
CA MET A 187 -17.65 6.93 34.00
C MET A 187 -16.89 5.77 34.65
N SER A 188 -17.28 5.34 35.85
CA SER A 188 -16.66 4.20 36.53
C SER A 188 -16.93 2.87 35.81
N ALA A 189 -18.16 2.66 35.31
CA ALA A 189 -18.51 1.49 34.52
C ALA A 189 -17.77 1.47 33.16
N LEU A 190 -17.67 2.62 32.50
CA LEU A 190 -16.91 2.79 31.27
C LEU A 190 -15.41 2.55 31.49
N ASN A 191 -14.84 3.07 32.57
CA ASN A 191 -13.45 2.83 32.95
C ASN A 191 -13.20 1.34 33.26
N THR A 192 -14.16 0.67 33.89
CA THR A 192 -14.08 -0.77 34.17
C THR A 192 -14.19 -1.61 32.89
N ALA A 193 -15.07 -1.22 31.96
CA ALA A 193 -15.19 -1.84 30.64
C ALA A 193 -13.92 -1.62 29.82
N ASN A 194 -13.36 -0.40 29.81
CA ASN A 194 -12.09 -0.09 29.15
C ASN A 194 -10.94 -0.91 29.74
N ALA A 195 -10.86 -1.04 31.07
CA ALA A 195 -9.85 -1.87 31.73
C ALA A 195 -9.99 -3.36 31.35
N SER A 196 -11.22 -3.86 31.21
CA SER A 196 -11.49 -5.23 30.77
C SER A 196 -11.07 -5.44 29.32
N THR A 197 -11.41 -4.51 28.42
CA THR A 197 -10.98 -4.54 27.01
C THR A 197 -9.45 -4.43 26.87
N LEU A 198 -8.79 -3.58 27.67
CA LEU A 198 -7.33 -3.48 27.74
C LEU A 198 -6.68 -4.78 28.21
N ALA A 199 -7.30 -5.49 29.16
CA ALA A 199 -6.83 -6.79 29.63
C ALA A 199 -7.02 -7.89 28.55
N GLU A 200 -8.14 -7.89 27.83
CA GLU A 200 -8.39 -8.80 26.70
C GLU A 200 -7.41 -8.54 25.55
N LEU A 201 -7.17 -7.27 25.20
CA LEU A 201 -6.17 -6.87 24.20
C LEU A 201 -4.75 -7.23 24.65
N GLY A 202 -4.43 -7.06 25.94
CA GLY A 202 -3.16 -7.50 26.51
C GLY A 202 -2.97 -9.01 26.40
N THR A 203 -4.03 -9.78 26.62
CA THR A 203 -4.03 -11.25 26.47
C THR A 203 -3.85 -11.67 25.02
N ALA A 204 -4.55 -11.01 24.08
CA ALA A 204 -4.38 -11.22 22.65
C ALA A 204 -2.97 -10.85 22.17
N ARG A 205 -2.42 -9.72 22.66
CA ARG A 205 -1.04 -9.30 22.39
C ARG A 205 -0.03 -10.32 22.87
N ASN A 206 -0.18 -10.82 24.09
CA ASN A 206 0.72 -11.84 24.63
C ASN A 206 0.60 -13.17 23.86
N SER A 207 -0.61 -13.54 23.43
CA SER A 207 -0.82 -14.71 22.57
C SER A 207 -0.14 -14.55 21.21
N LEU A 208 -0.17 -13.34 20.62
CA LEU A 208 0.53 -13.03 19.38
C LEU A 208 2.05 -13.04 19.56
N LEU A 209 2.56 -12.49 20.66
CA LEU A 209 3.99 -12.54 21.00
C LEU A 209 4.46 -13.98 21.25
N ASP A 210 3.65 -14.82 21.88
CA ASP A 210 3.94 -16.24 22.07
C ASP A 210 3.91 -17.01 20.74
N ILE A 211 3.02 -16.66 19.82
CA ILE A 211 3.01 -17.22 18.45
C ILE A 211 4.23 -16.74 17.67
N GLU A 212 4.59 -15.47 17.74
CA GLU A 212 5.80 -14.92 17.12
C GLU A 212 7.06 -15.60 17.67
N LYS A 213 7.13 -15.76 18.99
CA LYS A 213 8.21 -16.48 19.66
C LYS A 213 8.24 -17.95 19.23
N LYS A 214 7.10 -18.64 19.13
CA LYS A 214 7.03 -20.01 18.58
C LYS A 214 7.46 -20.07 17.12
N ILE A 215 7.10 -19.11 16.28
CA ILE A 215 7.55 -19.01 14.88
C ILE A 215 9.08 -18.83 14.82
N GLN A 216 9.65 -18.06 15.74
CA GLN A 216 11.09 -17.83 15.86
C GLN A 216 11.83 -19.04 16.50
N GLU A 217 11.22 -19.73 17.46
CA GLU A 217 11.77 -20.88 18.20
C GLU A 217 11.59 -22.23 17.47
N ASP A 218 10.57 -22.39 16.62
CA ASP A 218 10.28 -23.63 15.88
C ASP A 218 11.29 -23.92 14.75
N GLY A 219 12.38 -23.15 14.65
CA GLY A 219 13.44 -23.39 13.67
C GLY A 219 12.91 -23.44 12.24
N LEU A 220 11.90 -22.61 11.95
CA LEU A 220 11.26 -22.55 10.63
C LEU A 220 12.33 -22.30 9.57
N PHE A 221 12.50 -23.31 8.72
CA PHE A 221 13.45 -23.30 7.63
C PHE A 221 13.01 -22.23 6.62
N THR A 222 13.57 -21.04 6.76
CA THR A 222 13.22 -19.88 5.92
C THR A 222 13.54 -20.17 4.46
N GLN A 223 12.86 -19.51 3.52
CA GLN A 223 13.18 -19.63 2.10
C GLN A 223 14.66 -19.38 1.83
N TYR A 224 15.26 -18.39 2.50
CA TYR A 224 16.69 -18.11 2.41
C TYR A 224 17.56 -19.29 2.89
N GLN A 225 17.23 -19.91 4.03
CA GLN A 225 17.95 -21.09 4.52
C GLN A 225 17.75 -22.31 3.61
N ALA A 226 16.56 -22.45 3.00
CA ALA A 226 16.29 -23.46 1.99
C ALA A 226 17.12 -23.27 0.72
N ASP A 227 17.25 -22.03 0.27
CA ASP A 227 18.05 -21.68 -0.91
C ASP A 227 19.55 -21.94 -0.63
N GLN A 228 20.04 -21.57 0.55
CA GLN A 228 21.43 -21.85 0.97
C GLN A 228 21.72 -23.35 1.08
N TYR A 229 20.77 -24.13 1.63
CA TYR A 229 20.91 -25.59 1.72
C TYR A 229 20.86 -26.25 0.33
N LYS A 230 19.95 -25.80 -0.53
CA LYS A 230 19.86 -26.25 -1.92
C LYS A 230 21.17 -25.96 -2.67
N GLN A 231 21.73 -24.77 -2.49
CA GLN A 231 23.01 -24.39 -3.09
C GLN A 231 24.15 -25.30 -2.60
N SER A 232 24.24 -25.56 -1.30
CA SER A 232 25.24 -26.49 -0.74
C SER A 232 25.08 -27.93 -1.29
N PHE A 233 23.84 -28.36 -1.53
CA PHE A 233 23.55 -29.66 -2.14
C PHE A 233 23.96 -29.70 -3.61
N ASP A 234 23.57 -28.68 -4.39
CA ASP A 234 23.93 -28.56 -5.80
C ASP A 234 25.46 -28.52 -5.98
N ASP A 235 26.19 -27.80 -5.13
CA ASP A 235 27.66 -27.76 -5.15
C ASP A 235 28.28 -29.14 -4.89
N LYS A 236 27.75 -29.89 -3.91
CA LYS A 236 28.22 -31.26 -3.62
C LYS A 236 27.91 -32.22 -4.77
N VAL A 237 26.73 -32.12 -5.37
CA VAL A 237 26.34 -32.94 -6.54
C VAL A 237 27.26 -32.63 -7.72
N ASN A 238 27.55 -31.35 -7.97
CA ASN A 238 28.47 -30.94 -9.02
C ASN A 238 29.90 -31.48 -8.79
N ILE A 239 30.39 -31.47 -7.54
CA ILE A 239 31.69 -32.06 -7.19
C ILE A 239 31.67 -33.58 -7.42
N ILE A 240 30.59 -34.27 -7.05
CA ILE A 240 30.46 -35.72 -7.25
C ILE A 240 30.43 -36.05 -8.74
N ASN A 241 29.62 -35.33 -9.52
CA ASN A 241 29.54 -35.52 -10.98
C ASN A 241 30.91 -35.32 -11.63
N LYS A 242 31.62 -34.25 -11.26
CA LYS A 242 32.98 -34.01 -11.77
C LYS A 242 33.94 -35.16 -11.42
N LYS A 243 33.90 -35.68 -10.20
CA LYS A 243 34.74 -36.83 -9.80
C LYS A 243 34.39 -38.11 -10.56
N ILE A 244 33.10 -38.32 -10.85
CA ILE A 244 32.64 -39.44 -11.67
C ILE A 244 33.15 -39.26 -13.10
N ASP A 245 32.99 -38.09 -13.70
CA ASP A 245 33.44 -37.78 -15.06
C ASP A 245 34.96 -37.95 -15.18
N ASP A 246 35.74 -37.38 -14.26
CA ASP A 246 37.20 -37.54 -14.21
C ASP A 246 37.60 -39.02 -14.07
N GLY A 247 36.87 -39.79 -13.24
CA GLY A 247 37.09 -41.23 -13.06
C GLY A 247 36.73 -42.07 -14.29
N LEU A 248 35.66 -41.71 -15.00
CA LEU A 248 35.28 -42.34 -16.27
C LEU A 248 36.33 -42.08 -17.35
N ILE A 249 36.83 -40.84 -17.44
CA ILE A 249 37.91 -40.47 -18.37
C ILE A 249 39.19 -41.27 -18.10
N ASP A 250 39.60 -41.40 -16.85
CA ASP A 250 40.78 -42.21 -16.46
C ASP A 250 40.56 -43.71 -16.77
N MET A 251 39.36 -44.22 -16.53
CA MET A 251 39.01 -45.61 -16.83
C MET A 251 39.02 -45.88 -18.35
N ASP A 252 38.47 -44.97 -19.15
CA ASP A 252 38.49 -45.04 -20.61
C ASP A 252 39.93 -45.04 -21.15
N ALA A 253 40.79 -44.16 -20.62
CA ALA A 253 42.21 -44.12 -21.00
C ALA A 253 42.93 -45.45 -20.68
N LYS A 254 42.65 -46.05 -19.52
CA LYS A 254 43.21 -47.36 -19.13
C LYS A 254 42.69 -48.50 -20.01
N ILE A 255 41.40 -48.49 -20.35
CA ILE A 255 40.80 -49.48 -21.26
C ILE A 255 41.42 -49.35 -22.65
N GLU A 256 41.57 -48.13 -23.17
CA GLU A 256 42.18 -47.89 -24.47
C GLU A 256 43.63 -48.39 -24.51
N GLN A 257 44.40 -48.11 -23.46
CA GLN A 257 45.77 -48.61 -23.33
C GLN A 257 45.81 -50.14 -23.24
N SER A 258 44.98 -50.76 -22.40
CA SER A 258 44.91 -52.22 -22.29
C SER A 258 44.52 -52.87 -23.61
N ASN A 259 43.62 -52.26 -24.39
CA ASN A 259 43.25 -52.74 -25.72
C ASN A 259 44.42 -52.66 -26.70
N LYS A 260 45.21 -51.57 -26.66
CA LYS A 260 46.45 -51.45 -27.45
C LYS A 260 47.47 -52.52 -27.06
N ASP A 261 47.67 -52.74 -25.77
CA ASP A 261 48.61 -53.76 -25.28
C ASP A 261 48.17 -55.18 -25.67
N ASN A 262 46.87 -55.48 -25.56
CA ASN A 262 46.30 -56.75 -25.99
C ASN A 262 46.42 -56.95 -27.50
N ALA A 263 46.16 -55.92 -28.31
CA ALA A 263 46.33 -55.97 -29.76
C ALA A 263 47.78 -56.29 -30.13
N ASN A 264 48.74 -55.62 -29.51
CA ASN A 264 50.17 -55.88 -29.71
C ASN A 264 50.56 -57.31 -29.28
N LEU A 265 50.04 -57.80 -28.16
CA LEU A 265 50.30 -59.18 -27.71
C LEU A 265 49.72 -60.22 -28.69
N VAL A 266 48.50 -59.99 -29.19
CA VAL A 266 47.86 -60.86 -30.18
C VAL A 266 48.65 -60.85 -31.47
N GLU A 267 49.07 -59.69 -31.97
CA GLU A 267 49.90 -59.58 -33.18
C GLU A 267 51.25 -60.29 -33.01
N ASN A 268 51.91 -60.10 -31.86
CA ASN A 268 53.15 -60.81 -31.52
C ASN A 268 52.96 -62.33 -31.43
N LYS A 269 51.82 -62.82 -30.93
CA LYS A 269 51.53 -64.26 -30.90
C LYS A 269 51.18 -64.79 -32.28
N LEU A 270 50.38 -64.07 -33.07
CA LEU A 270 50.01 -64.46 -34.44
C LEU A 270 51.23 -64.57 -35.34
N THR A 271 52.21 -63.68 -35.21
CA THR A 271 53.48 -63.75 -35.95
C THR A 271 54.34 -64.96 -35.57
N GLN A 272 54.11 -65.55 -34.41
CA GLN A 272 54.79 -66.78 -33.94
C GLN A 272 54.02 -68.07 -34.28
N ILE A 273 52.79 -67.97 -34.80
CA ILE A 273 52.03 -69.16 -35.22
C ILE A 273 52.60 -69.67 -36.54
N ASP A 274 53.09 -70.90 -36.52
CA ASP A 274 53.40 -71.63 -37.74
C ASP A 274 52.09 -72.15 -38.36
N THR A 275 51.65 -71.47 -39.40
CA THR A 275 50.43 -71.79 -40.15
C THR A 275 50.66 -72.82 -41.26
N LYS A 276 51.90 -73.31 -41.42
CA LYS A 276 52.21 -74.30 -42.44
C LYS A 276 51.77 -75.68 -41.97
N VAL A 277 51.22 -76.43 -42.91
CA VAL A 277 50.99 -77.87 -42.74
C VAL A 277 52.27 -78.57 -43.16
N HIS A 278 52.94 -79.23 -42.21
CA HIS A 278 54.17 -79.94 -42.49
C HIS A 278 53.87 -81.42 -42.70
N ALA A 279 53.95 -81.86 -43.95
CA ALA A 279 53.64 -83.23 -44.32
C ALA A 279 54.87 -84.14 -44.17
N TYR A 280 54.72 -85.23 -43.44
CA TYR A 280 55.73 -86.26 -43.26
C TYR A 280 55.15 -87.62 -43.66
N PRO A 281 55.98 -88.57 -44.11
CA PRO A 281 55.48 -89.86 -44.58
C PRO A 281 54.60 -90.60 -43.56
N ASN A 282 54.93 -90.50 -42.27
CA ASN A 282 54.20 -91.13 -41.16
C ASN A 282 54.47 -90.41 -39.82
N ALA A 283 53.79 -90.83 -38.75
CA ALA A 283 53.91 -90.22 -37.43
C ALA A 283 55.30 -90.35 -36.78
N ASP A 284 56.02 -91.44 -37.04
CA ASP A 284 57.36 -91.65 -36.47
C ASP A 284 58.38 -90.71 -37.10
N ALA A 285 58.26 -90.45 -38.40
CA ALA A 285 59.09 -89.47 -39.11
C ALA A 285 58.91 -88.04 -38.55
N ILE A 286 57.70 -87.69 -38.07
CA ILE A 286 57.45 -86.41 -37.39
C ILE A 286 58.23 -86.36 -36.06
N LYS A 287 58.12 -87.42 -35.25
CA LYS A 287 58.77 -87.51 -33.93
C LYS A 287 60.29 -87.56 -34.04
N GLU A 288 60.84 -88.18 -35.08
CA GLU A 288 62.28 -88.23 -35.33
C GLU A 288 62.83 -86.87 -35.77
N ALA A 289 62.12 -86.16 -36.65
CA ALA A 289 62.52 -84.83 -37.10
C ALA A 289 62.45 -83.79 -35.97
N TYR A 290 61.50 -83.96 -35.04
CA TYR A 290 61.25 -83.05 -33.92
C TYR A 290 61.13 -83.83 -32.59
N PRO A 291 62.25 -84.37 -32.07
CA PRO A 291 62.24 -85.25 -30.90
C PRO A 291 61.84 -84.55 -29.60
N ASN A 292 62.05 -83.24 -29.52
CA ASN A 292 61.61 -82.40 -28.40
C ASN A 292 60.33 -81.60 -28.73
N GLY A 293 59.67 -81.94 -29.85
CA GLY A 293 58.50 -81.25 -30.35
C GLY A 293 58.77 -79.97 -31.14
N SER A 294 57.75 -79.52 -31.87
CA SER A 294 57.71 -78.21 -32.53
C SER A 294 56.27 -77.70 -32.57
N LEU A 295 56.10 -76.38 -32.52
CA LEU A 295 54.81 -75.75 -32.78
C LEU A 295 54.49 -75.88 -34.28
N GLY A 296 53.24 -76.18 -34.61
CA GLY A 296 52.75 -76.38 -35.98
C GLY A 296 51.77 -77.53 -36.09
N ILE A 297 51.08 -77.63 -37.22
CA ILE A 297 50.25 -78.80 -37.57
C ILE A 297 51.05 -79.67 -38.53
N PHE A 298 51.37 -80.87 -38.09
CA PHE A 298 52.09 -81.86 -38.87
C PHE A 298 51.08 -82.87 -39.41
N VAL A 299 51.24 -83.37 -40.62
CA VAL A 299 50.32 -84.37 -41.18
C VAL A 299 51.11 -85.61 -41.55
N ALA A 300 50.73 -86.73 -40.96
CA ALA A 300 51.23 -88.03 -41.34
C ALA A 300 50.49 -88.45 -42.61
N VAL A 301 51.18 -88.45 -43.75
CA VAL A 301 50.58 -88.62 -45.07
C VAL A 301 49.96 -90.01 -45.24
N ASP A 302 50.57 -91.03 -44.66
CA ASP A 302 50.07 -92.42 -44.68
C ASP A 302 48.66 -92.57 -44.10
N THR A 303 48.32 -91.76 -43.10
CA THR A 303 47.05 -91.84 -42.35
C THR A 303 46.13 -90.65 -42.63
N GLY A 304 46.65 -89.55 -43.16
CA GLY A 304 45.92 -88.28 -43.28
C GLY A 304 45.58 -87.65 -41.92
N HIS A 305 46.19 -88.14 -40.84
CA HIS A 305 46.00 -87.62 -39.50
C HIS A 305 46.89 -86.41 -39.27
N GLN A 306 46.33 -85.41 -38.60
CA GLN A 306 47.11 -84.29 -38.09
C GLN A 306 47.76 -84.68 -36.76
N TRP A 307 48.97 -84.17 -36.53
CA TRP A 307 49.77 -84.35 -35.34
C TRP A 307 50.23 -82.99 -34.86
N TYR A 308 50.17 -82.75 -33.56
CA TYR A 308 50.65 -81.51 -32.96
C TYR A 308 51.30 -81.81 -31.60
N TYR A 309 52.25 -80.96 -31.23
CA TYR A 309 52.99 -81.12 -29.98
C TYR A 309 52.38 -80.27 -28.88
N LEU A 310 51.92 -80.91 -27.80
CA LEU A 310 51.27 -80.24 -26.68
C LEU A 310 51.65 -80.92 -25.36
N ARG A 311 51.93 -80.13 -24.31
CA ARG A 311 52.32 -80.62 -22.97
C ARG A 311 53.48 -81.63 -23.03
N ASP A 312 54.52 -81.28 -23.78
CA ASP A 312 55.74 -82.07 -23.96
C ASP A 312 55.50 -83.47 -24.57
N THR A 313 54.43 -83.63 -25.35
CA THR A 313 54.09 -84.89 -26.02
C THR A 313 53.53 -84.67 -27.42
N TRP A 314 53.82 -85.59 -28.35
CA TRP A 314 53.19 -85.64 -29.67
C TRP A 314 51.80 -86.26 -29.58
N VAL A 315 50.79 -85.52 -30.02
CA VAL A 315 49.39 -85.89 -29.96
C VAL A 315 48.86 -86.13 -31.38
N ASP A 316 48.20 -87.27 -31.60
CA ASP A 316 47.41 -87.53 -32.82
C ASP A 316 46.06 -86.80 -32.70
N GLY A 317 45.85 -85.84 -33.60
CA GLY A 317 44.67 -84.99 -33.68
C GLY A 317 43.58 -85.51 -34.62
N GLY A 318 43.74 -86.71 -35.17
CA GLY A 318 42.76 -87.33 -36.08
C GLY A 318 42.70 -86.64 -37.45
N ALA A 319 41.63 -86.88 -38.20
CA ALA A 319 41.45 -86.37 -39.55
C ALA A 319 41.47 -84.84 -39.61
N TYR A 320 42.26 -84.26 -40.53
CA TYR A 320 42.54 -82.83 -40.59
C TYR A 320 41.34 -81.94 -40.97
N GLN A 321 40.24 -82.46 -41.57
CA GLN A 321 39.08 -81.63 -41.93
C GLN A 321 37.70 -82.32 -41.79
N ALA A 322 36.80 -81.70 -41.02
CA ALA A 322 35.34 -81.80 -41.14
C ALA A 322 34.68 -80.47 -40.69
N SER A 323 33.66 -80.01 -41.44
CA SER A 323 33.10 -78.64 -41.41
C SER A 323 31.94 -78.42 -40.43
N SER A 324 31.82 -77.16 -40.03
CA SER A 324 31.08 -76.50 -38.95
C SER A 324 29.54 -76.47 -39.03
N SER A 325 28.89 -76.12 -37.91
CA SER A 325 27.84 -75.08 -37.91
C SER A 325 27.54 -74.53 -36.50
N THR A 326 27.16 -73.25 -36.50
CA THR A 326 26.82 -72.35 -35.38
C THR A 326 25.32 -72.38 -35.07
N THR A 327 24.91 -72.00 -33.86
CA THR A 327 23.65 -71.25 -33.64
C THR A 327 23.76 -70.45 -32.34
N ASP A 328 23.20 -69.24 -32.31
CA ASP A 328 22.53 -68.76 -31.10
C ASP A 328 21.45 -67.73 -31.44
N GLY A 329 20.28 -67.91 -30.81
CA GLY A 329 19.14 -67.02 -30.82
C GLY A 329 19.01 -66.27 -29.49
N VAL A 330 18.45 -65.07 -29.53
CA VAL A 330 18.33 -64.17 -28.36
C VAL A 330 17.02 -64.42 -27.60
N LYS A 331 17.13 -64.59 -26.27
CA LYS A 331 16.04 -64.59 -25.27
C LYS A 331 15.78 -63.18 -24.72
N ALA A 332 14.56 -62.98 -24.26
CA ALA A 332 13.92 -61.75 -23.80
C ALA A 332 14.42 -61.21 -22.44
N GLN A 333 14.41 -59.88 -22.28
CA GLN A 333 14.30 -59.20 -20.97
C GLN A 333 13.51 -57.87 -21.07
N THR A 334 12.64 -57.69 -20.07
CA THR A 334 12.09 -56.45 -19.47
C THR A 334 11.91 -55.23 -20.37
N SER A 335 10.67 -54.90 -20.74
CA SER A 335 10.39 -53.72 -21.55
C SER A 335 8.98 -53.15 -21.35
N TYR A 336 8.87 -51.82 -21.40
CA TYR A 336 7.60 -51.08 -21.45
C TYR A 336 6.97 -51.17 -22.84
N LEU A 337 5.63 -51.20 -22.91
CA LEU A 337 4.88 -51.25 -24.15
C LEU A 337 4.08 -49.96 -24.34
N PHE A 338 4.41 -49.17 -25.36
CA PHE A 338 3.70 -47.92 -25.69
C PHE A 338 3.10 -47.96 -27.11
N PRO A 339 2.07 -47.15 -27.40
CA PRO A 339 1.65 -46.95 -28.77
C PRO A 339 2.76 -46.30 -29.60
N ASP A 340 3.09 -46.86 -30.76
CA ASP A 340 4.06 -46.26 -31.68
C ASP A 340 3.36 -45.26 -32.61
N PHE A 341 3.62 -43.98 -32.36
CA PHE A 341 3.04 -42.84 -33.09
C PHE A 341 3.80 -42.48 -34.37
N ALA A 342 4.97 -43.07 -34.63
CA ALA A 342 5.83 -42.70 -35.76
C ALA A 342 5.23 -43.07 -37.13
N ASN A 343 4.28 -44.01 -37.17
CA ASN A 343 3.72 -44.57 -38.40
C ASN A 343 2.23 -44.21 -38.65
N GLY A 344 1.75 -43.08 -38.15
CA GLY A 344 0.38 -42.60 -38.42
C GLY A 344 -0.71 -43.31 -37.59
N SER A 345 -0.33 -43.86 -36.44
CA SER A 345 -1.21 -44.56 -35.51
C SER A 345 -2.01 -43.57 -34.64
N ASN A 346 -3.35 -43.52 -34.78
CA ASN A 346 -4.23 -42.80 -33.87
C ASN A 346 -4.99 -43.78 -32.96
N ILE A 347 -4.87 -43.59 -31.64
CA ILE A 347 -5.73 -44.22 -30.63
C ILE A 347 -6.52 -43.09 -30.00
N SER A 348 -7.86 -43.20 -29.98
CA SER A 348 -8.69 -42.29 -29.19
C SER A 348 -9.29 -43.01 -28.00
N ILE A 349 -9.19 -42.37 -26.85
CA ILE A 349 -9.73 -42.88 -25.59
C ILE A 349 -10.77 -41.86 -25.14
N SER A 350 -11.99 -42.30 -24.88
CA SER A 350 -13.06 -41.44 -24.35
C SER A 350 -13.68 -42.07 -23.11
N GLN A 351 -14.21 -41.24 -22.22
CA GLN A 351 -14.89 -41.70 -21.01
C GLN A 351 -16.36 -41.31 -21.05
N LYS A 352 -17.23 -42.25 -20.68
CA LYS A 352 -18.64 -41.98 -20.38
C LYS A 352 -19.03 -42.75 -19.13
N LEU A 353 -19.33 -42.02 -18.04
CA LEU A 353 -19.46 -42.58 -16.68
C LEU A 353 -18.16 -43.31 -16.29
N SER A 354 -18.25 -44.40 -15.53
CA SER A 354 -17.08 -45.21 -15.14
C SER A 354 -16.59 -46.19 -16.22
N VAL A 355 -16.86 -45.93 -17.50
CA VAL A 355 -16.45 -46.78 -18.62
C VAL A 355 -15.57 -46.01 -19.60
N TYR A 356 -14.38 -46.55 -19.87
CA TYR A 356 -13.44 -46.02 -20.86
C TYR A 356 -13.59 -46.76 -22.19
N THR A 357 -13.71 -46.03 -23.29
CA THR A 357 -13.81 -46.58 -24.64
C THR A 357 -12.54 -46.29 -25.42
N PHE A 358 -11.83 -47.34 -25.83
CA PHE A 358 -10.65 -47.28 -26.67
C PHE A 358 -11.05 -47.59 -28.11
N ASN A 359 -10.83 -46.64 -29.02
CA ASN A 359 -11.05 -46.85 -30.45
C ASN A 359 -9.71 -46.99 -31.15
N PHE A 360 -9.53 -48.16 -31.77
CA PHE A 360 -8.39 -48.48 -32.62
C PHE A 360 -8.87 -48.50 -34.08
N THR A 361 -8.25 -47.71 -34.94
CA THR A 361 -8.50 -47.66 -36.39
C THR A 361 -7.24 -48.10 -37.14
N GLY A 362 -7.25 -48.70 -38.32
CA GLY A 362 -6.03 -49.04 -39.11
C GLY A 362 -5.03 -50.04 -38.50
N ASN A 363 -3.92 -50.27 -39.22
CA ASN A 363 -2.80 -51.10 -38.78
C ASN A 363 -2.08 -50.41 -37.59
N ARG A 364 -1.83 -51.14 -36.50
CA ARG A 364 -1.29 -50.56 -35.26
C ARG A 364 -0.03 -51.26 -34.78
N TYR A 365 0.81 -50.46 -34.13
CA TYR A 365 2.18 -50.80 -33.75
C TYR A 365 2.35 -50.52 -32.24
N ILE A 366 2.83 -51.51 -31.49
CA ILE A 366 3.27 -51.33 -30.10
C ILE A 366 4.79 -51.26 -30.09
N GLY A 367 5.34 -50.14 -29.65
CA GLY A 367 6.76 -49.96 -29.41
C GLY A 367 7.17 -50.60 -28.08
N ILE A 368 8.24 -51.36 -28.11
CA ILE A 368 8.91 -51.93 -26.95
C ILE A 368 10.06 -51.00 -26.57
N TYR A 369 10.13 -50.61 -25.30
CA TYR A 369 11.16 -49.71 -24.78
C TYR A 369 11.91 -50.34 -23.61
N ASN A 370 13.24 -50.19 -23.58
CA ASN A 370 14.07 -50.73 -22.50
C ASN A 370 13.92 -49.88 -21.21
N ASP A 371 13.89 -50.55 -20.06
CA ASP A 371 13.65 -50.01 -18.72
C ASP A 371 14.65 -48.90 -18.35
N ASP A 372 15.93 -49.11 -18.66
CA ASP A 372 17.01 -48.24 -18.13
C ASP A 372 17.27 -46.98 -18.96
N SER A 373 16.76 -46.89 -20.19
CA SER A 373 17.12 -45.80 -21.12
C SER A 373 15.96 -45.16 -21.89
N GLN A 374 14.74 -45.70 -21.75
CA GLN A 374 13.59 -45.34 -22.59
C GLN A 374 13.90 -45.33 -24.11
N ARG A 375 14.91 -46.09 -24.55
CA ARG A 375 15.25 -46.21 -25.97
C ARG A 375 14.35 -47.24 -26.62
N TYR A 376 13.82 -46.87 -27.78
CA TYR A 376 13.01 -47.72 -28.64
C TYR A 376 13.82 -48.96 -29.04
N VAL A 377 13.26 -50.14 -28.78
CA VAL A 377 13.89 -51.44 -29.05
C VAL A 377 13.36 -52.04 -30.34
N LYS A 378 12.04 -52.22 -30.45
CA LYS A 378 11.36 -52.75 -31.64
C LYS A 378 9.87 -52.47 -31.59
N THR A 379 9.21 -52.57 -32.74
CA THR A 379 7.75 -52.47 -32.85
C THR A 379 7.13 -53.84 -33.11
N ILE A 380 6.04 -54.15 -32.41
CA ILE A 380 5.18 -55.31 -32.65
C ILE A 380 3.93 -54.88 -33.42
N TYR A 381 3.59 -55.63 -34.47
CA TYR A 381 2.38 -55.41 -35.24
C TYR A 381 1.16 -56.03 -34.56
N ILE A 382 0.07 -55.27 -34.42
CA ILE A 382 -1.21 -55.78 -33.88
C ILE A 382 -2.35 -55.29 -34.78
N GLN A 383 -3.16 -56.24 -35.25
CA GLN A 383 -4.33 -55.96 -36.08
C GLN A 383 -5.54 -55.66 -35.18
N VAL A 384 -5.99 -54.41 -35.12
CA VAL A 384 -7.13 -53.99 -34.28
C VAL A 384 -7.86 -52.82 -34.92
N ASP A 385 -8.71 -53.10 -35.91
CA ASP A 385 -9.86 -52.23 -36.20
C ASP A 385 -10.99 -52.63 -35.24
N LYS A 386 -10.93 -52.11 -34.01
CA LYS A 386 -11.85 -52.53 -32.94
C LYS A 386 -12.08 -51.43 -31.93
N THR A 387 -13.30 -51.36 -31.41
CA THR A 387 -13.63 -50.57 -30.22
C THR A 387 -13.68 -51.48 -29.01
N LEU A 388 -12.92 -51.16 -27.97
CA LEU A 388 -12.88 -51.91 -26.71
C LEU A 388 -13.37 -51.03 -25.56
N LYS A 389 -14.23 -51.58 -24.70
CA LYS A 389 -14.80 -50.88 -23.55
C LYS A 389 -14.27 -51.47 -22.25
N LEU A 390 -13.72 -50.61 -21.41
CA LEU A 390 -13.14 -50.91 -20.10
C LEU A 390 -14.10 -50.45 -19.01
N THR A 391 -14.89 -51.39 -18.47
CA THR A 391 -15.79 -51.15 -17.33
C THR A 391 -15.02 -51.13 -16.01
N GLU A 392 -15.65 -50.71 -14.92
CA GLU A 392 -15.03 -50.78 -13.59
C GLU A 392 -14.53 -52.19 -13.28
N SER A 393 -13.37 -52.27 -12.63
CA SER A 393 -12.67 -53.52 -12.33
C SER A 393 -12.38 -54.36 -13.57
N SER A 394 -11.91 -53.72 -14.65
CA SER A 394 -11.40 -54.42 -15.85
C SER A 394 -10.09 -53.83 -16.34
N ALA A 395 -9.25 -54.68 -16.95
CA ALA A 395 -7.95 -54.32 -17.48
C ALA A 395 -7.87 -54.56 -19.00
N LEU A 396 -7.22 -53.65 -19.70
CA LEU A 396 -6.82 -53.78 -21.09
C LEU A 396 -5.46 -54.48 -21.10
N VAL A 397 -5.38 -55.65 -21.73
CA VAL A 397 -4.18 -56.49 -21.71
C VAL A 397 -3.73 -56.85 -23.13
N TYR A 398 -2.42 -56.85 -23.34
CA TYR A 398 -1.78 -57.47 -24.49
C TYR A 398 -1.43 -58.92 -24.19
N ASN A 399 -1.85 -59.84 -25.06
CA ASN A 399 -1.51 -61.25 -24.95
C ASN A 399 -0.36 -61.57 -25.91
N ALA A 400 0.81 -61.87 -25.36
CA ALA A 400 2.03 -62.18 -26.11
C ALA A 400 1.95 -63.51 -26.88
N THR A 401 1.05 -64.42 -26.48
CA THR A 401 0.84 -65.70 -27.18
C THR A 401 -0.01 -65.54 -28.43
N THR A 402 -1.09 -64.76 -28.35
CA THR A 402 -2.04 -64.56 -29.47
C THR A 402 -1.77 -63.28 -30.25
N ASN A 403 -0.81 -62.47 -29.82
CA ASN A 403 -0.44 -61.17 -30.37
C ASN A 403 -1.66 -60.23 -30.55
N SER A 404 -2.50 -60.13 -29.52
CA SER A 404 -3.76 -59.38 -29.56
C SER A 404 -4.03 -58.59 -28.28
N VAL A 405 -4.82 -57.52 -28.40
CA VAL A 405 -5.27 -56.69 -27.27
C VAL A 405 -6.72 -57.03 -26.92
N THR A 406 -6.98 -57.33 -25.66
CA THR A 406 -8.32 -57.71 -25.16
C THR A 406 -8.64 -57.04 -23.82
N VAL A 407 -9.91 -57.03 -23.44
CA VAL A 407 -10.37 -56.59 -22.11
C VAL A 407 -10.61 -57.83 -21.26
N GLN A 408 -10.07 -57.83 -20.05
CA GLN A 408 -10.23 -58.90 -19.07
C GLN A 408 -10.75 -58.32 -17.74
N PRO A 409 -11.62 -59.02 -16.98
CA PRO A 409 -11.95 -58.62 -15.62
C PRO A 409 -10.68 -58.51 -14.77
N TRP A 410 -10.55 -57.42 -14.01
CA TRP A 410 -9.50 -57.25 -13.04
C TRP A 410 -9.94 -57.93 -11.74
N THR A 411 -9.33 -59.08 -11.45
CA THR A 411 -9.43 -59.74 -10.16
C THR A 411 -8.05 -59.67 -9.52
N SER A 412 -7.95 -59.54 -8.19
CA SER A 412 -6.70 -59.34 -7.43
C SER A 412 -5.70 -60.50 -7.51
N ASP A 413 -5.91 -61.46 -8.40
CA ASP A 413 -5.11 -62.67 -8.56
C ASP A 413 -4.08 -62.53 -9.69
N LYS A 414 -2.95 -63.23 -9.55
CA LYS A 414 -1.78 -63.14 -10.45
C LYS A 414 -2.18 -63.27 -11.93
N PHE A 415 -1.91 -62.25 -12.73
CA PHE A 415 -2.05 -62.31 -14.17
C PHE A 415 -1.06 -63.34 -14.76
N PRO A 416 -1.48 -64.18 -15.75
CA PRO A 416 -0.59 -65.08 -16.47
C PRO A 416 0.62 -64.36 -17.09
N ASN A 417 1.80 -65.00 -17.08
CA ASN A 417 3.06 -64.40 -17.58
C ASN A 417 3.05 -63.99 -19.07
N ASN A 418 2.05 -64.43 -19.83
CA ASN A 418 1.87 -64.06 -21.23
C ASN A 418 0.93 -62.85 -21.43
N LEU A 419 0.34 -62.31 -20.36
CA LEU A 419 -0.51 -61.12 -20.41
C LEU A 419 0.23 -59.91 -19.82
N ILE A 420 0.27 -58.82 -20.57
CA ILE A 420 0.86 -57.55 -20.16
C ILE A 420 -0.26 -56.52 -20.03
N ILE A 421 -0.38 -55.88 -18.86
CA ILE A 421 -1.43 -54.89 -18.59
C ILE A 421 -1.02 -53.55 -19.21
N LEU A 422 -1.86 -53.04 -20.11
CA LEU A 422 -1.66 -51.75 -20.77
C LEU A 422 -2.40 -50.63 -20.03
N ALA A 423 -3.64 -50.90 -19.59
CA ALA A 423 -4.45 -49.98 -18.78
C ALA A 423 -5.40 -50.75 -17.86
N LEU A 424 -5.80 -50.15 -16.74
CA LEU A 424 -6.66 -50.72 -15.72
C LEU A 424 -7.72 -49.70 -15.32
N ASN A 425 -9.00 -50.04 -15.41
CA ASN A 425 -10.07 -49.23 -14.82
C ASN A 425 -10.40 -49.78 -13.42
N TYR A 426 -9.88 -49.13 -12.39
CA TYR A 426 -10.10 -49.51 -10.99
C TYR A 426 -11.04 -48.49 -10.34
N TYR A 427 -12.25 -48.93 -10.00
CA TYR A 427 -13.32 -48.09 -9.43
C TYR A 427 -13.55 -46.76 -10.17
N GLY A 428 -13.63 -46.83 -11.50
CA GLY A 428 -13.93 -45.67 -12.36
C GLY A 428 -12.74 -44.77 -12.66
N THR A 429 -11.54 -45.12 -12.18
CA THR A 429 -10.30 -44.39 -12.46
C THR A 429 -9.36 -45.23 -13.32
N LEU A 430 -8.80 -44.63 -14.37
CA LEU A 430 -7.88 -45.31 -15.29
C LEU A 430 -6.42 -45.23 -14.80
N TYR A 431 -5.78 -46.38 -14.64
CA TYR A 431 -4.40 -46.58 -14.23
C TYR A 431 -3.61 -47.35 -15.30
N GLY A 432 -2.28 -47.36 -15.21
CA GLY A 432 -1.40 -48.12 -16.10
C GLY A 432 -0.71 -47.28 -17.17
N GLN A 433 0.19 -47.90 -17.94
CA GLN A 433 1.10 -47.21 -18.86
C GLN A 433 0.36 -46.41 -19.94
N TRP A 434 -0.83 -46.86 -20.34
CA TRP A 434 -1.63 -46.20 -21.37
C TRP A 434 -2.65 -45.19 -20.81
N ALA A 435 -2.76 -45.06 -19.49
CA ALA A 435 -3.60 -44.05 -18.86
C ALA A 435 -3.15 -42.62 -19.22
N ALA A 436 -1.83 -42.40 -19.33
CA ALA A 436 -1.25 -41.13 -19.74
C ALA A 436 -1.68 -40.67 -21.16
N PHE A 437 -2.26 -41.55 -21.98
CA PHE A 437 -2.81 -41.18 -23.30
C PHE A 437 -4.30 -40.79 -23.25
N PHE A 438 -5.04 -41.23 -22.22
CA PHE A 438 -6.37 -40.70 -21.95
C PHE A 438 -6.27 -39.21 -21.61
N ASP A 439 -5.25 -38.84 -20.82
CA ASP A 439 -4.92 -37.45 -20.53
C ASP A 439 -4.44 -36.64 -21.76
N ARG A 440 -4.28 -37.27 -22.94
CA ARG A 440 -3.69 -36.65 -24.13
C ARG A 440 -4.58 -36.51 -25.37
N THR A 441 -5.85 -36.94 -25.39
CA THR A 441 -6.83 -36.52 -26.45
C THR A 441 -8.29 -36.75 -26.04
N PRO A 442 -9.29 -35.92 -26.44
CA PRO A 442 -9.30 -34.61 -27.08
C PRO A 442 -10.15 -33.55 -26.32
N GLU A 443 -10.03 -33.49 -24.99
CA GLU A 443 -10.44 -32.31 -24.17
C GLU A 443 -9.25 -31.69 -23.41
N ALA A 444 -8.07 -32.31 -23.54
CA ALA A 444 -6.81 -31.91 -22.92
C ALA A 444 -5.79 -31.33 -23.92
N ILE A 445 -6.23 -30.64 -24.98
CA ILE A 445 -5.43 -29.55 -25.59
C ILE A 445 -5.65 -28.29 -24.74
N LYS A 446 -5.33 -28.43 -23.45
CA LYS A 446 -5.18 -27.39 -22.43
C LYS A 446 -4.01 -27.82 -21.54
N SER A 447 -2.78 -27.79 -22.07
CA SER A 447 -1.56 -27.52 -21.28
C SER A 447 -0.26 -27.70 -22.09
N THR A 448 -0.12 -26.94 -23.18
CA THR A 448 1.20 -26.34 -23.51
C THR A 448 1.10 -24.82 -23.73
N ALA A 449 -0.02 -24.21 -23.29
CA ALA A 449 -0.19 -22.75 -23.25
C ALA A 449 -0.86 -22.28 -21.93
N GLY A 450 -0.67 -23.01 -20.83
CA GLY A 450 -1.50 -22.90 -19.62
C GLY A 450 -0.80 -22.50 -18.32
N LEU A 451 0.48 -22.10 -18.33
CA LEU A 451 1.18 -21.61 -17.13
C LEU A 451 2.15 -20.47 -17.49
N PHE A 452 1.63 -19.45 -18.16
CA PHE A 452 2.35 -18.20 -18.41
C PHE A 452 1.40 -17.07 -18.05
N GLU A 453 1.47 -16.53 -16.84
CA GLU A 453 0.79 -15.28 -16.52
C GLU A 453 1.66 -14.11 -16.99
N ALA A 454 1.05 -13.12 -17.66
CA ALA A 454 1.76 -11.96 -18.18
C ALA A 454 1.36 -10.72 -17.36
N PHE A 455 2.26 -10.26 -16.48
CA PHE A 455 2.02 -9.12 -15.60
C PHE A 455 2.92 -7.94 -15.95
N PRO A 456 2.42 -6.69 -15.87
CA PRO A 456 3.26 -5.51 -15.99
C PRO A 456 4.35 -5.51 -14.93
N LEU A 457 5.55 -5.09 -15.32
CA LEU A 457 6.67 -4.93 -14.39
C LEU A 457 6.47 -3.72 -13.45
N VAL A 458 7.09 -3.78 -12.27
CA VAL A 458 7.02 -2.73 -11.23
C VAL A 458 7.44 -1.38 -11.82
N GLY A 459 6.55 -0.39 -11.77
CA GLY A 459 6.76 0.97 -12.31
C GLY A 459 5.97 1.32 -13.57
N ASN A 460 5.36 0.34 -14.26
CA ASN A 460 4.50 0.57 -15.42
C ASN A 460 3.03 0.71 -15.00
N ASN A 461 2.37 1.81 -15.38
CA ASN A 461 0.95 2.04 -15.06
C ASN A 461 0.07 1.76 -16.28
N ILE A 462 -0.79 0.74 -16.15
CA ILE A 462 -1.82 0.40 -17.13
C ILE A 462 -3.18 0.81 -16.56
N GLU A 463 -3.87 1.69 -17.26
CA GLU A 463 -5.21 2.15 -16.92
C GLU A 463 -6.20 1.48 -17.87
N ILE A 464 -7.12 0.69 -17.33
CA ILE A 464 -8.24 0.14 -18.10
C ILE A 464 -9.50 0.87 -17.66
N MET A 465 -10.16 1.51 -18.62
CA MET A 465 -11.34 2.33 -18.39
C MET A 465 -12.46 1.87 -19.31
N ARG A 466 -13.68 1.80 -18.78
CA ARG A 466 -14.87 1.69 -19.60
C ARG A 466 -15.12 3.03 -20.28
N ALA A 467 -15.38 3.02 -21.58
CA ALA A 467 -15.73 4.23 -22.31
C ALA A 467 -17.13 4.73 -21.90
N ASP A 468 -17.39 6.02 -22.14
CA ASP A 468 -18.64 6.68 -21.74
C ASP A 468 -19.91 6.06 -22.36
N ASP A 469 -19.76 5.37 -23.50
CA ASP A 469 -20.84 4.63 -24.15
C ASP A 469 -21.19 3.30 -23.48
N GLY A 470 -20.42 2.89 -22.46
CA GLY A 470 -20.64 1.68 -21.70
C GLY A 470 -20.34 0.37 -22.45
N GLN A 471 -19.86 0.41 -23.68
CA GLN A 471 -19.62 -0.80 -24.49
C GLN A 471 -18.15 -0.98 -24.85
N HIS A 472 -17.41 0.10 -25.01
CA HIS A 472 -15.99 0.03 -25.35
C HIS A 472 -15.11 0.04 -24.10
N LEU A 473 -13.91 -0.49 -24.28
CA LEU A 473 -12.90 -0.55 -23.24
C LEU A 473 -11.61 0.11 -23.74
N ASN A 474 -11.17 1.15 -23.04
CA ASN A 474 -9.94 1.87 -23.33
C ASN A 474 -8.82 1.35 -22.43
N VAL A 475 -7.75 0.83 -23.04
CA VAL A 475 -6.53 0.40 -22.36
C VAL A 475 -5.43 1.40 -22.65
N LYS A 476 -5.03 2.17 -21.63
CA LYS A 476 -4.02 3.21 -21.72
C LYS A 476 -2.72 2.78 -21.04
N PHE A 477 -1.61 3.06 -21.71
CA PHE A 477 -0.26 2.79 -21.22
C PHE A 477 0.40 4.09 -20.75
N THR A 478 0.98 4.06 -19.54
CA THR A 478 1.76 5.19 -18.97
C THR A 478 3.15 4.68 -18.61
N VAL A 479 4.19 5.16 -19.27
CA VAL A 479 5.58 4.67 -19.07
C VAL A 479 6.49 5.83 -18.66
N LYS A 480 6.75 5.97 -17.35
CA LYS A 480 7.88 6.78 -16.88
C LYS A 480 9.15 5.92 -16.92
N ASN A 481 9.91 6.10 -17.99
CA ASN A 481 11.24 5.52 -18.31
C ASN A 481 11.26 4.10 -18.89
N THR A 482 11.82 4.05 -20.10
CA THR A 482 12.20 2.89 -20.93
C THR A 482 13.02 1.85 -20.17
N ALA A 483 12.45 0.68 -19.90
CA ALA A 483 12.97 -0.65 -20.26
C ALA A 483 12.18 -1.76 -19.53
N LYS A 484 11.60 -2.69 -20.32
CA LYS A 484 10.95 -3.96 -19.95
C LYS A 484 9.50 -3.82 -19.45
N ASN A 485 8.56 -4.34 -20.23
CA ASN A 485 7.13 -4.11 -20.00
C ASN A 485 6.40 -5.25 -19.26
N PHE A 486 6.81 -6.53 -19.39
CA PHE A 486 6.10 -7.66 -18.75
C PHE A 486 7.03 -8.79 -18.33
N SER A 487 6.70 -9.48 -17.23
CA SER A 487 7.33 -10.75 -16.83
C SER A 487 6.43 -11.93 -17.14
N ILE A 488 7.01 -13.03 -17.62
CA ILE A 488 6.32 -14.30 -17.82
C ILE A 488 6.82 -15.30 -16.77
N LEU A 489 5.91 -15.78 -15.94
CA LEU A 489 6.18 -16.85 -14.98
C LEU A 489 6.12 -18.20 -15.71
N ASN A 490 7.22 -18.94 -15.74
CA ASN A 490 7.20 -20.39 -15.98
C ASN A 490 7.67 -21.09 -14.70
N THR A 491 7.20 -22.31 -14.49
CA THR A 491 7.45 -23.28 -13.42
C THR A 491 8.94 -23.43 -12.98
N ASN A 492 9.54 -22.37 -12.44
CA ASN A 492 10.87 -22.21 -11.81
C ASN A 492 11.85 -21.19 -12.47
N SER A 493 11.42 -20.25 -13.33
CA SER A 493 12.28 -19.13 -13.79
C SER A 493 11.52 -17.89 -14.29
N ILE A 494 12.09 -16.69 -14.09
CA ILE A 494 11.62 -15.41 -14.67
C ILE A 494 12.42 -15.14 -15.96
N GLY A 495 11.74 -15.15 -17.11
CA GLY A 495 12.31 -14.68 -18.38
C GLY A 495 11.98 -13.21 -18.62
N ASN A 496 12.99 -12.36 -18.83
CA ASN A 496 12.77 -10.99 -19.31
C ASN A 496 12.59 -11.01 -20.84
N LEU A 497 11.46 -10.53 -21.35
CA LEU A 497 11.33 -10.21 -22.78
C LEU A 497 11.86 -8.80 -23.03
N THR A 498 12.77 -8.65 -23.98
CA THR A 498 13.38 -7.37 -24.39
C THR A 498 12.48 -6.60 -25.34
N ASP A 499 12.19 -5.34 -25.00
CA ASP A 499 11.62 -4.22 -25.78
C ASP A 499 10.48 -4.50 -26.78
N THR A 500 9.25 -4.37 -26.29
CA THR A 500 8.07 -4.09 -27.13
C THR A 500 8.01 -2.56 -27.33
N GLY A 501 8.20 -2.05 -28.55
CA GLY A 501 8.29 -0.60 -28.83
C GLY A 501 6.98 0.19 -28.69
N ILE A 502 6.31 0.15 -27.54
CA ILE A 502 5.05 0.85 -27.27
C ILE A 502 5.36 2.26 -26.76
N ALA A 503 4.82 3.28 -27.43
CA ALA A 503 4.99 4.67 -27.05
C ALA A 503 4.19 5.03 -25.78
N ASP A 504 4.73 5.91 -24.95
CA ASP A 504 4.03 6.46 -23.79
C ASP A 504 2.71 7.14 -24.21
N GLY A 505 1.64 6.93 -23.43
CA GLY A 505 0.31 7.47 -23.71
C GLY A 505 -0.48 6.74 -24.79
N THR A 506 -0.01 5.60 -25.31
CA THR A 506 -0.78 4.80 -26.29
C THR A 506 -2.10 4.30 -25.67
N ILE A 507 -3.19 4.44 -26.42
CA ILE A 507 -4.53 3.97 -26.03
C ILE A 507 -5.03 2.97 -27.06
N TYR A 508 -5.41 1.77 -26.61
CA TYR A 508 -6.13 0.79 -27.41
C TYR A 508 -7.60 0.78 -27.00
N THR A 509 -8.48 1.16 -27.93
CA THR A 509 -9.93 1.03 -27.76
C THR A 509 -10.37 -0.32 -28.29
N LEU A 510 -10.92 -1.16 -27.41
CA LEU A 510 -11.44 -2.49 -27.72
C LEU A 510 -12.96 -2.41 -27.89
N ASP A 511 -13.45 -2.84 -29.06
CA ASP A 511 -14.87 -3.04 -29.31
C ASP A 511 -15.35 -4.30 -28.57
N ASN A 512 -16.66 -4.53 -28.56
CA ASN A 512 -17.20 -5.72 -27.91
C ASN A 512 -16.61 -6.99 -28.55
N PHE A 513 -16.12 -7.89 -27.69
CA PHE A 513 -15.46 -9.14 -28.04
C PHE A 513 -14.05 -9.02 -28.63
N ASP A 514 -13.47 -7.81 -28.67
CA ASP A 514 -12.09 -7.65 -29.08
C ASP A 514 -11.12 -8.15 -28.00
N TYR A 515 -9.96 -8.58 -28.47
CA TYR A 515 -8.82 -9.05 -27.69
C TYR A 515 -7.64 -8.11 -27.91
N LEU A 516 -6.94 -7.82 -26.82
CA LEU A 516 -5.57 -7.30 -26.87
C LEU A 516 -4.63 -8.44 -26.50
N ILE A 517 -3.73 -8.77 -27.41
CA ILE A 517 -2.82 -9.91 -27.27
C ILE A 517 -1.37 -9.48 -27.40
N PHE A 518 -0.49 -10.21 -26.73
CA PHE A 518 0.94 -10.16 -26.98
C PHE A 518 1.31 -11.27 -27.97
N ASN A 519 1.96 -10.90 -29.06
CA ASN A 519 2.41 -11.82 -30.09
C ASN A 519 3.91 -12.11 -29.89
N PHE A 520 4.25 -13.38 -29.64
CA PHE A 520 5.62 -13.82 -29.36
C PHE A 520 6.52 -13.79 -30.59
N ASP A 521 5.95 -13.88 -31.81
CA ASP A 521 6.74 -13.82 -33.04
C ASP A 521 7.13 -12.37 -33.38
N SER A 522 6.20 -11.42 -33.21
CA SER A 522 6.42 -9.99 -33.53
C SER A 522 6.97 -9.19 -32.34
N ASN A 523 6.92 -9.75 -31.13
CA ASN A 523 7.26 -9.07 -29.88
C ASN A 523 6.47 -7.75 -29.71
N ALA A 524 5.20 -7.75 -30.12
CA ALA A 524 4.33 -6.58 -30.10
C ALA A 524 2.97 -6.87 -29.46
N ILE A 525 2.31 -5.79 -29.01
CA ILE A 525 0.93 -5.83 -28.56
C ILE A 525 0.01 -5.46 -29.72
N GLU A 526 -0.95 -6.32 -29.98
CA GLU A 526 -1.81 -6.27 -31.16
C GLU A 526 -3.29 -6.42 -30.75
N LYS A 527 -4.17 -5.64 -31.40
CA LYS A 527 -5.62 -5.70 -31.24
C LYS A 527 -6.21 -6.65 -32.29
N TYR A 528 -7.08 -7.57 -31.87
CA TYR A 528 -7.80 -8.49 -32.76
C TYR A 528 -9.28 -8.55 -32.42
N SER A 529 -10.12 -8.60 -33.46
CA SER A 529 -11.53 -8.93 -33.27
C SER A 529 -11.74 -10.41 -33.01
N TYR A 530 -12.86 -10.74 -32.36
CA TYR A 530 -13.23 -12.11 -32.02
C TYR A 530 -13.16 -13.09 -33.20
N ASP A 531 -13.72 -12.69 -34.33
CA ASP A 531 -13.73 -13.50 -35.54
C ASP A 531 -12.33 -13.71 -36.11
N HIS A 532 -11.44 -12.71 -35.98
CA HIS A 532 -10.06 -12.84 -36.45
C HIS A 532 -9.27 -13.79 -35.55
N TYR A 533 -9.37 -13.61 -34.23
CA TYR A 533 -8.67 -14.42 -33.25
C TYR A 533 -9.06 -15.90 -33.35
N THR A 534 -10.36 -16.19 -33.36
CA THR A 534 -10.87 -17.57 -33.36
C THR A 534 -10.65 -18.32 -34.67
N LYS A 535 -10.57 -17.60 -35.80
CA LYS A 535 -10.49 -18.20 -37.14
C LYS A 535 -9.07 -18.30 -37.69
N TYR A 536 -8.18 -17.37 -37.33
CA TYR A 536 -6.83 -17.27 -37.91
C TYR A 536 -5.70 -17.47 -36.89
N ILE A 537 -5.95 -17.22 -35.60
CA ILE A 537 -4.96 -17.34 -34.53
C ILE A 537 -5.30 -18.53 -33.64
N LEU A 538 -5.18 -19.74 -34.21
CA LEU A 538 -5.32 -20.99 -33.47
C LEU A 538 -4.01 -21.47 -32.82
N ASN A 539 -2.89 -20.79 -33.10
CA ASN A 539 -1.60 -21.14 -32.51
C ASN A 539 -1.39 -20.45 -31.16
N LYS A 540 -1.99 -21.03 -30.12
CA LYS A 540 -1.92 -20.58 -28.72
C LYS A 540 -0.50 -20.60 -28.12
N SER A 541 0.48 -21.23 -28.77
CA SER A 541 1.87 -21.21 -28.30
C SER A 541 2.63 -19.95 -28.75
N LYS A 542 2.04 -19.13 -29.63
CA LYS A 542 2.65 -17.93 -30.21
C LYS A 542 1.95 -16.62 -29.84
N HIS A 543 0.83 -16.69 -29.13
CA HIS A 543 0.08 -15.51 -28.72
C HIS A 543 -0.44 -15.66 -27.29
N LYS A 544 -0.40 -14.57 -26.52
CA LYS A 544 -0.91 -14.50 -25.15
C LYS A 544 -1.98 -13.42 -25.03
N ILE A 545 -3.16 -13.78 -24.54
CA ILE A 545 -4.22 -12.80 -24.25
C ILE A 545 -3.84 -12.00 -23.00
N LEU A 546 -3.87 -10.67 -23.12
CA LEU A 546 -3.60 -9.73 -22.04
C LEU A 546 -4.92 -9.27 -21.42
N ILE A 547 -5.87 -8.88 -22.29
CA ILE A 547 -7.22 -8.46 -21.93
C ILE A 547 -8.19 -8.71 -23.09
N TYR A 548 -9.45 -8.98 -22.79
CA TYR A 548 -10.56 -9.01 -23.74
C TYR A 548 -11.76 -8.22 -23.19
N ASN A 549 -12.49 -7.57 -24.09
CA ASN A 549 -13.69 -6.81 -23.77
C ASN A 549 -14.94 -7.68 -23.94
N TYR A 550 -15.80 -7.72 -22.92
CA TYR A 550 -17.13 -8.31 -23.02
C TYR A 550 -18.16 -7.32 -22.48
N TYR A 551 -18.86 -6.60 -23.39
CA TYR A 551 -19.88 -5.59 -23.04
C TYR A 551 -19.37 -4.48 -22.11
N GLY A 552 -18.17 -3.98 -22.37
CA GLY A 552 -17.51 -2.94 -21.56
C GLY A 552 -16.84 -3.46 -20.28
N TYR A 553 -16.84 -4.78 -20.04
CA TYR A 553 -16.16 -5.41 -18.92
C TYR A 553 -14.82 -6.03 -19.34
N ALA A 554 -13.77 -5.70 -18.57
CA ALA A 554 -12.42 -6.22 -18.74
C ALA A 554 -12.29 -7.64 -18.21
N TYR A 555 -11.70 -8.53 -19.01
CA TYR A 555 -11.32 -9.87 -18.56
C TYR A 555 -9.93 -10.24 -19.08
N GLY A 556 -9.17 -11.06 -18.33
CA GLY A 556 -7.79 -11.44 -18.69
C GLY A 556 -6.79 -11.16 -17.58
N ASP A 557 -5.51 -11.43 -17.83
CA ASP A 557 -4.46 -11.35 -16.80
C ASP A 557 -4.27 -9.91 -16.30
N TRP A 558 -4.44 -8.90 -17.16
CA TRP A 558 -4.31 -7.50 -16.75
C TRP A 558 -5.54 -6.94 -16.04
N ALA A 559 -6.73 -7.47 -16.34
CA ALA A 559 -7.94 -7.14 -15.58
C ALA A 559 -7.80 -7.63 -14.13
N LYS A 560 -7.20 -8.80 -13.91
CA LYS A 560 -6.88 -9.32 -12.57
C LYS A 560 -5.82 -8.47 -11.87
N TYR A 561 -4.76 -8.09 -12.57
CA TYR A 561 -3.72 -7.20 -12.03
C TYR A 561 -4.29 -5.85 -11.58
N GLN A 562 -5.16 -5.21 -12.38
CA GLN A 562 -5.78 -3.93 -12.02
C GLN A 562 -6.67 -4.06 -10.78
N LEU A 563 -7.44 -5.16 -10.65
CA LEU A 563 -8.26 -5.42 -9.46
C LEU A 563 -7.39 -5.64 -8.20
N GLN A 564 -6.29 -6.39 -8.32
CA GLN A 564 -5.34 -6.59 -7.21
C GLN A 564 -4.63 -5.29 -6.83
N LYS A 565 -4.22 -4.48 -7.82
CA LYS A 565 -3.64 -3.15 -7.59
C LYS A 565 -4.64 -2.22 -6.91
N GLN A 566 -5.90 -2.15 -7.37
CA GLN A 566 -6.95 -1.38 -6.70
C GLN A 566 -7.19 -1.84 -5.26
N GLN A 567 -7.13 -3.15 -5.00
CA GLN A 567 -7.24 -3.69 -3.64
C GLN A 567 -6.03 -3.31 -2.78
N ILE A 568 -4.81 -3.38 -3.31
CA ILE A 568 -3.59 -2.95 -2.61
C ILE A 568 -3.59 -1.44 -2.37
N ASP A 569 -3.94 -0.63 -3.36
CA ASP A 569 -4.06 0.83 -3.24
C ASP A 569 -5.16 1.19 -2.22
N ASN A 570 -6.28 0.46 -2.19
CA ASN A 570 -7.32 0.64 -1.18
C ASN A 570 -6.86 0.21 0.21
N ILE A 571 -6.09 -0.87 0.34
CA ILE A 571 -5.49 -1.29 1.62
C ILE A 571 -4.44 -0.29 2.07
N GLN A 572 -3.57 0.20 1.18
CA GLN A 572 -2.57 1.22 1.47
C GLN A 572 -3.22 2.56 1.84
N ASN A 573 -4.30 2.96 1.16
CA ASN A 573 -5.10 4.12 1.53
C ASN A 573 -5.80 3.90 2.88
N THR A 574 -6.31 2.70 3.16
CA THR A 574 -6.93 2.38 4.45
C THR A 574 -5.89 2.34 5.58
N VAL A 575 -4.70 1.80 5.34
CA VAL A 575 -3.57 1.80 6.28
C VAL A 575 -3.04 3.22 6.48
N SER A 576 -2.94 4.02 5.42
CA SER A 576 -2.59 5.44 5.45
C SER A 576 -3.59 6.21 6.31
N LEU A 577 -4.89 6.03 6.08
CA LEU A 577 -5.98 6.62 6.87
C LEU A 577 -6.01 6.14 8.33
N LEU A 578 -5.63 4.88 8.61
CA LEU A 578 -5.51 4.32 9.95
C LEU A 578 -4.20 4.74 10.66
N SER A 579 -3.19 5.16 9.90
CA SER A 579 -1.89 5.66 10.40
C SER A 579 -1.82 7.18 10.49
N ASN A 580 -2.82 7.91 9.97
CA ASN A 580 -2.88 9.35 10.06
C ASN A 580 -2.90 9.78 11.53
N GLY A 581 -1.80 10.39 11.97
CA GLY A 581 -1.58 10.87 13.35
C GLY A 581 -0.63 10.02 14.20
N ILE A 582 -0.16 8.86 13.74
CA ILE A 582 0.83 8.06 14.49
C ILE A 582 2.22 8.26 13.85
N PRO A 583 3.23 8.68 14.63
CA PRO A 583 4.61 8.71 14.16
C PRO A 583 5.08 7.35 13.64
N PRO A 584 6.02 7.31 12.70
CA PRO A 584 6.64 6.06 12.27
C PRO A 584 7.26 5.27 13.43
N LYS A 585 7.28 3.92 13.31
CA LYS A 585 7.72 3.00 14.37
C LYS A 585 9.08 3.36 14.98
N TYR A 586 10.04 3.81 14.16
CA TYR A 586 11.40 4.10 14.63
C TYR A 586 11.49 5.23 15.65
N TYR A 587 10.49 6.12 15.76
CA TYR A 587 10.42 7.10 16.86
C TYR A 587 10.12 6.46 18.23
N PHE A 588 9.60 5.23 18.25
CA PHE A 588 9.31 4.49 19.48
C PHE A 588 10.41 3.51 19.86
N ASP A 589 11.34 3.25 18.94
CA ASP A 589 12.47 2.35 19.21
C ASP A 589 13.33 2.93 20.34
N ASN A 590 13.83 2.06 21.22
CA ASN A 590 14.59 2.43 22.42
C ASN A 590 13.87 3.44 23.35
N ASN A 591 12.53 3.50 23.29
CA ASN A 591 11.70 4.43 24.05
C ASN A 591 12.01 5.92 23.78
N TYR A 592 12.55 6.27 22.61
CA TYR A 592 12.95 7.65 22.31
C TYR A 592 11.83 8.67 22.56
N LEU A 593 10.69 8.52 21.89
CA LEU A 593 9.58 9.47 22.01
C LEU A 593 8.93 9.42 23.40
N GLN A 594 8.88 8.24 24.03
CA GLN A 594 8.37 8.06 25.39
C GLN A 594 9.23 8.80 26.42
N ASN A 595 10.55 8.73 26.28
CA ASN A 595 11.49 9.45 27.14
C ASN A 595 11.34 10.96 26.95
N LYS A 596 11.23 11.44 25.71
CA LYS A 596 10.99 12.86 25.42
C LYS A 596 9.68 13.37 26.01
N ILE A 597 8.59 12.61 25.90
CA ILE A 597 7.30 12.96 26.52
C ILE A 597 7.42 13.01 28.04
N LYS A 598 8.14 12.06 28.65
CA LYS A 598 8.39 12.08 30.09
C LYS A 598 9.16 13.33 30.51
N GLU A 599 10.25 13.66 29.80
CA GLU A 599 11.04 14.89 30.03
C GLU A 599 10.16 16.14 29.97
N ILE A 600 9.32 16.25 28.94
CA ILE A 600 8.39 17.38 28.76
C ILE A 600 7.40 17.46 29.92
N ASN A 601 6.81 16.34 30.35
CA ASN A 601 5.84 16.35 31.45
C ASN A 601 6.49 16.65 32.82
N ASP A 602 7.72 16.16 33.05
CA ASP A 602 8.47 16.46 34.27
C ASP A 602 8.80 17.97 34.35
N ILE A 603 9.20 18.58 33.23
CA ILE A 603 9.45 20.02 33.12
C ILE A 603 8.16 20.82 33.35
N ASN A 604 7.05 20.39 32.77
CA ASN A 604 5.74 21.06 32.87
C ASN A 604 5.01 20.80 34.21
N SER A 605 5.75 20.51 35.27
CA SER A 605 5.20 20.36 36.62
C SER A 605 4.98 21.70 37.34
N PHE A 606 5.38 22.83 36.74
CA PHE A 606 5.10 24.18 37.24
C PHE A 606 3.65 24.62 36.98
N ILE A 607 3.12 25.49 37.84
CA ILE A 607 1.76 26.04 37.73
C ILE A 607 1.75 27.35 36.94
N ASN A 608 2.81 28.15 37.06
CA ASN A 608 2.94 29.48 36.47
C ASN A 608 3.95 29.47 35.33
N GLY A 609 3.46 29.64 34.10
CA GLY A 609 4.27 29.49 32.90
C GLY A 609 3.48 29.07 31.67
N VAL A 610 4.18 28.87 30.56
CA VAL A 610 3.60 28.46 29.28
C VAL A 610 4.48 27.45 28.57
N SER A 611 3.86 26.59 27.76
CA SER A 611 4.59 25.63 26.93
C SER A 611 3.97 25.54 25.55
N PHE A 612 4.82 25.42 24.54
CA PHE A 612 4.45 25.45 23.13
C PHE A 612 5.49 24.71 22.29
N PHE A 613 5.09 24.27 21.10
CA PHE A 613 6.02 23.79 20.09
C PHE A 613 6.58 24.97 19.29
N PHE A 614 7.87 24.96 18.99
CA PHE A 614 8.48 25.88 18.02
C PHE A 614 9.13 25.08 16.90
N ILE A 615 8.68 25.32 15.67
CA ILE A 615 9.15 24.66 14.44
C ILE A 615 9.26 25.70 13.33
N THR A 616 10.21 25.53 12.41
CA THR A 616 10.44 26.46 11.31
C THR A 616 11.07 25.75 10.12
N ASP A 617 10.97 26.36 8.94
CA ASP A 617 11.63 25.93 7.72
C ASP A 617 11.35 24.45 7.36
N PRO A 618 10.08 23.99 7.28
CA PRO A 618 9.82 22.63 6.86
C PRO A 618 10.08 22.42 5.37
N HIS A 619 10.08 23.46 4.52
CA HIS A 619 10.32 23.36 3.06
C HIS A 619 9.72 22.08 2.45
N PHE A 620 8.39 21.95 2.43
CA PHE A 620 7.68 20.66 2.29
C PHE A 620 8.14 19.73 1.15
N TYR A 621 8.74 20.27 0.09
CA TYR A 621 9.36 19.49 -0.98
C TYR A 621 10.47 18.53 -0.53
N ILE A 622 11.30 18.96 0.43
CA ILE A 622 12.48 18.25 0.92
C ILE A 622 12.30 17.98 2.43
N ASN A 623 11.10 17.58 2.82
CA ASN A 623 10.77 17.18 4.18
C ASN A 623 10.44 15.68 4.24
N ALA A 624 10.73 15.01 5.35
CA ALA A 624 10.32 13.62 5.55
C ALA A 624 8.81 13.48 5.87
N GLY A 625 8.16 14.57 6.30
CA GLY A 625 6.70 14.68 6.44
C GLY A 625 6.16 13.96 7.68
N ASN A 626 6.82 14.10 8.82
CA ASN A 626 6.43 13.46 10.07
C ASN A 626 6.27 14.42 11.26
N SER A 627 6.60 15.71 11.12
CA SER A 627 6.55 16.70 12.19
C SER A 627 5.13 16.95 12.69
N ASP A 628 4.12 16.97 11.81
CA ASP A 628 2.71 17.03 12.19
C ASP A 628 2.29 15.83 13.07
N LYS A 629 2.64 14.60 12.66
CA LYS A 629 2.34 13.38 13.41
C LYS A 629 3.03 13.37 14.78
N LEU A 630 4.28 13.84 14.84
CA LEU A 630 5.05 13.93 16.08
C LEU A 630 4.42 14.96 17.03
N ILE A 631 4.13 16.17 16.55
CA ILE A 631 3.49 17.22 17.35
C ILE A 631 2.13 16.73 17.85
N ASN A 632 1.31 16.12 16.98
CA ASN A 632 -0.02 15.61 17.36
C ASN A 632 0.07 14.56 18.47
N TYR A 633 1.00 13.61 18.31
CA TYR A 633 1.21 12.55 19.27
C TYR A 633 1.71 13.09 20.61
N ILE A 634 2.65 14.04 20.62
CA ILE A 634 3.16 14.67 21.84
C ILE A 634 2.05 15.48 22.53
N GLN A 635 1.31 16.32 21.78
CA GLN A 635 0.17 17.09 22.28
C GLN A 635 -0.82 16.18 23.03
N GLY A 636 -1.18 15.03 22.46
CA GLY A 636 -2.09 14.05 23.08
C GLY A 636 -1.59 13.41 24.38
N LYS A 637 -0.32 13.63 24.76
CA LYS A 637 0.33 13.07 25.95
C LYS A 637 0.85 14.11 26.94
N THR A 638 0.91 15.38 26.55
CA THR A 638 1.45 16.48 27.38
C THR A 638 0.43 17.59 27.64
N GLY A 639 -0.64 17.69 26.84
CA GLY A 639 -1.62 18.78 26.94
C GLY A 639 -1.13 20.12 26.38
N ILE A 640 0.02 20.14 25.70
CA ILE A 640 0.52 21.33 24.98
C ILE A 640 -0.24 21.47 23.67
N GLU A 641 -0.94 22.57 23.48
CA GLU A 641 -1.86 22.77 22.34
C GLU A 641 -1.40 23.82 21.33
N LEU A 642 -0.43 24.66 21.70
CA LEU A 642 0.08 25.76 20.88
C LEU A 642 1.35 25.36 20.13
N THR A 643 1.36 25.59 18.82
CA THR A 643 2.53 25.57 17.96
C THR A 643 2.77 26.95 17.37
N LEU A 644 3.98 27.45 17.56
CA LEU A 644 4.52 28.63 16.91
C LEU A 644 5.35 28.18 15.70
N HIS A 645 4.98 28.65 14.51
CA HIS A 645 5.63 28.27 13.25
C HIS A 645 6.43 29.44 12.67
N GLY A 646 7.75 29.30 12.61
CA GLY A 646 8.70 30.37 12.25
C GLY A 646 8.76 30.75 10.76
N GLY A 647 8.06 30.04 9.87
CA GLY A 647 7.96 30.39 8.44
C GLY A 647 8.72 29.42 7.52
N ASP A 648 8.83 29.76 6.25
CA ASP A 648 9.44 28.97 5.16
C ASP A 648 8.82 27.58 5.00
N MET A 649 7.49 27.57 4.91
CA MET A 649 6.69 26.38 4.62
C MET A 649 6.95 25.88 3.20
N ILE A 650 7.03 26.81 2.26
CA ILE A 650 7.09 26.54 0.82
C ILE A 650 8.54 26.40 0.36
N ARG A 651 8.79 25.54 -0.64
CA ARG A 651 10.13 25.37 -1.20
C ARG A 651 10.68 26.64 -1.85
N ALA A 652 12.00 26.80 -1.82
CA ALA A 652 12.70 27.94 -2.43
C ALA A 652 12.68 27.98 -3.98
N TYR A 653 12.68 26.80 -4.62
CA TYR A 653 12.87 26.66 -6.07
C TYR A 653 11.85 25.74 -6.75
N GLY A 654 11.34 26.17 -7.91
CA GLY A 654 10.32 25.44 -8.67
C GLY A 654 9.41 26.32 -9.52
N SER A 655 8.19 25.83 -9.76
CA SER A 655 7.14 26.47 -10.55
C SER A 655 6.00 27.01 -9.67
N ILE A 656 5.09 27.77 -10.27
CA ILE A 656 3.88 28.24 -9.56
C ILE A 656 2.97 27.09 -9.11
N ASP A 657 2.98 25.95 -9.80
CA ASP A 657 2.18 24.78 -9.39
C ASP A 657 2.82 24.04 -8.21
N ASP A 658 4.15 24.15 -8.05
CA ASP A 658 4.84 23.68 -6.85
C ASP A 658 4.42 24.48 -5.61
N ILE A 659 4.26 25.82 -5.72
CA ILE A 659 3.72 26.64 -4.63
C ILE A 659 2.35 26.10 -4.18
N LYS A 660 1.44 25.82 -5.12
CA LYS A 660 0.11 25.30 -4.78
C LYS A 660 0.17 23.93 -4.10
N THR A 661 1.10 23.09 -4.53
CA THR A 661 1.33 21.75 -3.94
C THR A 661 1.84 21.87 -2.51
N ASP A 662 2.79 22.77 -2.26
CA ASP A 662 3.33 22.99 -0.92
C ASP A 662 2.30 23.70 -0.02
N VAL A 663 1.44 24.59 -0.55
CA VAL A 663 0.32 25.18 0.20
C VAL A 663 -0.71 24.12 0.59
N ALA A 664 -0.98 23.12 -0.27
CA ALA A 664 -1.83 22.00 0.09
C ALA A 664 -1.20 21.15 1.22
N SER A 665 0.12 20.94 1.14
CA SER A 665 0.89 20.25 2.18
C SER A 665 0.85 21.01 3.51
N TRP A 666 1.01 22.34 3.47
CA TRP A 666 0.87 23.23 4.61
C TRP A 666 -0.52 23.18 5.25
N ASN A 667 -1.58 23.22 4.45
CA ASN A 667 -2.95 23.13 4.96
C ASN A 667 -3.20 21.78 5.64
N SER A 668 -2.75 20.68 5.02
CA SER A 668 -2.79 19.35 5.64
C SER A 668 -1.98 19.30 6.93
N TRP A 669 -0.78 19.86 6.94
CA TRP A 669 0.10 19.84 8.11
C TRP A 669 -0.54 20.59 9.29
N LYS A 670 -1.09 21.80 9.06
CA LYS A 670 -1.77 22.59 10.11
C LYS A 670 -2.97 21.86 10.72
N GLU A 671 -3.78 21.19 9.90
CA GLU A 671 -4.95 20.46 10.37
C GLU A 671 -4.59 19.28 11.29
N HIS A 672 -3.39 18.72 11.13
CA HIS A 672 -2.95 17.54 11.87
C HIS A 672 -1.96 17.82 13.00
N ALA A 673 -1.15 18.88 12.93
CA ALA A 673 -0.06 19.12 13.87
C ALA A 673 -0.53 19.36 15.31
N SER A 674 -1.23 20.46 15.58
CA SER A 674 -1.73 20.81 16.91
C SER A 674 -3.07 21.54 16.83
N LYS A 675 -3.73 21.76 17.97
CA LYS A 675 -5.01 22.47 18.02
C LYS A 675 -4.89 23.93 17.62
N ILE A 676 -3.78 24.57 17.97
CA ILE A 676 -3.53 25.98 17.71
C ILE A 676 -2.17 26.11 17.03
N VAL A 677 -2.18 26.45 15.74
CA VAL A 677 -0.98 26.79 14.98
C VAL A 677 -1.02 28.28 14.68
N LEU A 678 -0.01 29.02 15.14
CA LEU A 678 0.19 30.43 14.79
C LEU A 678 1.50 30.56 14.02
N ALA A 679 1.45 31.20 12.87
CA ALA A 679 2.57 31.22 11.94
C ALA A 679 2.98 32.64 11.56
N VAL A 680 4.26 32.81 11.23
CA VAL A 680 4.77 34.00 10.54
C VAL A 680 5.22 33.62 9.14
N SER A 681 5.39 34.63 8.29
CA SER A 681 5.88 34.42 6.93
C SER A 681 7.40 34.41 6.88
N GLY A 682 7.95 33.45 6.15
CA GLY A 682 9.34 33.44 5.71
C GLY A 682 9.53 33.99 4.30
N ASN A 683 10.79 34.03 3.87
CA ASN A 683 11.20 34.56 2.55
C ASN A 683 10.88 33.64 1.37
N HIS A 684 10.47 32.40 1.61
CA HIS A 684 9.99 31.49 0.57
C HIS A 684 8.46 31.39 0.54
N ASP A 685 7.78 31.93 1.56
CA ASP A 685 6.35 31.74 1.69
C ASP A 685 5.58 32.53 0.64
N LEU A 686 5.11 31.75 -0.35
CA LEU A 686 4.42 32.17 -1.56
C LEU A 686 5.27 32.92 -2.58
N THR A 687 6.58 32.71 -2.52
CA THR A 687 7.50 33.22 -3.52
C THR A 687 8.58 32.21 -3.86
N ILE A 688 8.78 31.96 -5.15
CA ILE A 688 9.66 30.89 -5.65
C ILE A 688 10.50 31.39 -6.81
N LYS A 689 11.74 30.92 -6.93
CA LYS A 689 12.57 31.10 -8.13
C LYS A 689 12.61 29.82 -8.95
N LYS A 690 12.93 29.92 -10.24
CA LYS A 690 13.17 28.71 -11.05
C LYS A 690 14.43 27.95 -10.64
N SER A 691 15.47 28.69 -10.26
CA SER A 691 16.76 28.17 -9.82
C SER A 691 17.47 29.22 -8.96
N ASP A 692 18.57 28.83 -8.32
CA ASP A 692 19.48 29.68 -7.55
C ASP A 692 20.17 30.76 -8.40
N HIS A 693 20.37 30.54 -9.70
CA HIS A 693 21.05 31.47 -10.60
C HIS A 693 20.10 32.38 -11.40
N GLU A 694 18.79 32.10 -11.43
CA GLU A 694 17.81 32.87 -12.20
C GLU A 694 17.01 33.84 -11.32
N ALA A 695 16.91 35.10 -11.73
CA ALA A 695 16.02 36.08 -11.08
C ALA A 695 14.53 35.88 -11.42
N ILE A 696 14.22 34.96 -12.36
CA ILE A 696 12.87 34.69 -12.82
C ILE A 696 12.20 33.72 -11.85
N GLY A 697 10.98 34.06 -11.44
CA GLY A 697 10.22 33.28 -10.47
C GLY A 697 8.76 33.66 -10.47
N TYR A 698 8.07 33.29 -9.39
CA TYR A 698 6.66 33.60 -9.19
C TYR A 698 6.44 34.02 -7.74
N THR A 699 5.63 35.05 -7.55
CA THR A 699 5.17 35.47 -6.22
C THR A 699 3.65 35.58 -6.24
N LEU A 700 2.95 34.92 -5.33
CA LEU A 700 1.50 35.07 -5.23
C LEU A 700 1.14 36.37 -4.49
N SER A 701 -0.10 36.84 -4.60
CA SER A 701 -0.52 38.09 -3.97
C SER A 701 -0.54 38.02 -2.45
N ASP A 702 -0.42 39.17 -1.77
CA ASP A 702 -0.60 39.29 -0.31
C ASP A 702 -1.91 38.67 0.17
N GLY A 703 -2.99 38.79 -0.61
CA GLY A 703 -4.26 38.15 -0.30
C GLY A 703 -4.18 36.62 -0.28
N TYR A 704 -3.37 36.01 -1.14
CA TYR A 704 -3.13 34.57 -1.09
C TYR A 704 -2.25 34.20 0.10
N LYS A 705 -1.23 35.02 0.42
CA LYS A 705 -0.33 34.88 1.59
C LYS A 705 -1.12 34.87 2.87
N TYR A 706 -1.98 35.87 3.02
CA TYR A 706 -2.93 35.96 4.11
C TYR A 706 -3.84 34.74 4.22
N ASN A 707 -4.38 34.24 3.09
CA ASN A 707 -5.27 33.08 3.11
C ASN A 707 -4.57 31.79 3.52
N ALA A 708 -3.33 31.61 3.07
CA ALA A 708 -2.57 30.40 3.35
C ALA A 708 -2.03 30.39 4.78
N ILE A 709 -1.57 31.53 5.30
CA ILE A 709 -0.81 31.59 6.55
C ILE A 709 -1.72 32.03 7.70
N THR A 710 -2.36 33.20 7.57
CA THR A 710 -2.93 33.95 8.70
C THR A 710 -4.44 33.79 8.85
N ARG A 711 -5.19 33.58 7.75
CA ARG A 711 -6.67 33.63 7.75
C ARG A 711 -7.32 32.69 8.77
N HIS A 712 -6.72 31.53 9.02
CA HIS A 712 -7.22 30.59 10.03
C HIS A 712 -7.25 31.21 11.45
N GLU A 713 -6.28 32.08 11.74
CA GLU A 713 -6.11 32.73 13.04
C GLU A 713 -7.24 33.73 13.37
N GLU A 714 -7.99 34.21 12.37
CA GLU A 714 -9.19 35.04 12.56
C GLU A 714 -10.26 34.36 13.43
N THR A 715 -10.27 33.03 13.45
CA THR A 715 -11.27 32.22 14.16
C THR A 715 -10.86 31.89 15.58
N LEU A 716 -9.60 32.13 15.95
CA LEU A 716 -9.04 31.69 17.21
C LEU A 716 -9.25 32.75 18.31
N PRO A 717 -9.76 32.35 19.49
CA PRO A 717 -9.99 33.29 20.58
C PRO A 717 -8.66 33.80 21.14
N ASN A 718 -8.61 35.09 21.51
CA ASN A 718 -7.44 35.78 22.08
C ASN A 718 -6.27 36.04 21.13
N ILE A 719 -6.46 35.91 19.81
CA ILE A 719 -5.54 36.45 18.81
C ILE A 719 -6.05 37.78 18.29
N VAL A 720 -5.13 38.72 18.12
CA VAL A 720 -5.38 40.04 17.55
C VAL A 720 -4.51 40.20 16.33
N LEU A 721 -5.17 40.15 15.17
CA LEU A 721 -4.55 40.47 13.89
C LEU A 721 -4.41 41.98 13.73
N ALA A 722 -3.33 42.41 13.09
CA ALA A 722 -3.10 43.83 12.85
C ALA A 722 -4.08 44.45 11.85
N GLY A 723 -4.71 43.64 11.01
CA GLY A 723 -5.72 44.05 10.04
C GLY A 723 -5.90 43.03 8.92
N ALA A 724 -6.94 43.20 8.11
CA ALA A 724 -7.19 42.34 6.97
C ALA A 724 -6.01 42.39 5.98
N GLY A 725 -5.49 41.22 5.59
CA GLY A 725 -4.36 41.11 4.67
C GLY A 725 -2.97 41.31 5.29
N LYS A 726 -2.86 41.37 6.63
CA LYS A 726 -1.58 41.48 7.35
C LYS A 726 -1.20 40.14 7.98
N ASN A 727 0.05 39.71 7.86
CA ASN A 727 0.54 38.42 8.42
C ASN A 727 1.29 38.57 9.75
N TYR A 728 0.92 39.58 10.53
CA TYR A 728 1.50 39.84 11.85
C TYR A 728 0.39 40.06 12.87
N TRP A 729 0.63 39.59 14.09
CA TRP A 729 -0.40 39.35 15.08
C TRP A 729 0.20 39.29 16.49
N TYR A 730 -0.66 39.41 17.51
CA TYR A 730 -0.31 38.99 18.86
C TYR A 730 -1.38 38.08 19.46
N ALA A 731 -0.98 37.19 20.37
CA ALA A 731 -1.86 36.27 21.06
C ALA A 731 -1.61 36.34 22.57
N ASP A 732 -2.68 36.42 23.35
CA ASP A 732 -2.59 36.56 24.81
C ASP A 732 -2.99 35.28 25.54
N ASN A 733 -2.10 34.78 26.40
CA ASN A 733 -2.48 33.93 27.52
C ASN A 733 -2.67 34.82 28.75
N LYS A 734 -3.90 35.32 28.93
CA LYS A 734 -4.24 36.25 30.02
C LYS A 734 -4.05 35.65 31.41
N GLN A 735 -4.26 34.33 31.56
CA GLN A 735 -4.14 33.66 32.86
C GLN A 735 -2.68 33.61 33.33
N GLN A 736 -1.75 33.36 32.40
CA GLN A 736 -0.32 33.30 32.69
C GLN A 736 0.39 34.66 32.49
N LYS A 737 -0.34 35.68 32.01
CA LYS A 737 0.17 37.01 31.62
C LYS A 737 1.29 36.93 30.59
N THR A 738 1.06 36.15 29.54
CA THR A 738 2.00 35.96 28.43
C THR A 738 1.42 36.54 27.15
N ARG A 739 2.23 37.29 26.42
CA ARG A 739 1.92 37.70 25.05
C ARG A 739 2.91 37.08 24.07
N PHE A 740 2.39 36.42 23.06
CA PHE A 740 3.13 35.99 21.88
C PHE A 740 2.94 37.05 20.79
N ILE A 741 4.00 37.44 20.10
CA ILE A 741 3.94 38.41 18.99
C ILE A 741 4.61 37.80 17.76
N GLY A 742 3.85 37.62 16.69
CA GLY A 742 4.36 37.21 15.39
C GLY A 742 4.55 38.42 14.47
N LEU A 743 5.75 38.57 13.91
CA LEU A 743 6.12 39.65 13.00
C LEU A 743 6.40 39.12 11.58
N ASP A 744 5.92 39.85 10.57
CA ASP A 744 6.20 39.57 9.17
C ASP A 744 7.39 40.44 8.72
N VAL A 745 8.59 39.86 8.72
CA VAL A 745 9.81 40.54 8.25
C VAL A 745 10.08 40.30 6.77
N PHE A 746 9.09 39.78 6.04
CA PHE A 746 9.10 39.50 4.60
C PHE A 746 7.82 40.00 3.93
N GLU A 747 7.48 41.28 4.15
CA GLU A 747 6.31 41.90 3.52
C GLU A 747 6.55 42.17 2.03
N MET A 748 5.61 41.81 1.15
CA MET A 748 5.81 41.92 -0.30
C MET A 748 6.11 43.35 -0.77
N ARG A 749 7.09 43.48 -1.70
CA ARG A 749 7.50 44.76 -2.32
C ARG A 749 6.46 45.30 -3.29
N ASN A 750 6.13 44.50 -4.32
CA ASN A 750 5.47 45.01 -5.52
C ASN A 750 4.29 44.16 -6.01
N GLY A 751 4.00 43.00 -5.42
CA GLY A 751 2.89 42.15 -5.87
C GLY A 751 3.08 41.55 -7.28
N ASN A 752 4.30 41.58 -7.83
CA ASN A 752 4.53 41.18 -9.22
C ASN A 752 4.65 39.64 -9.34
N ALA A 753 3.65 39.03 -9.96
CA ALA A 753 3.54 37.59 -10.09
C ALA A 753 4.64 36.90 -10.92
N LYS A 754 5.56 37.64 -11.57
CA LYS A 754 6.60 37.10 -12.46
C LYS A 754 8.03 37.19 -11.91
N MET A 755 8.20 37.68 -10.68
CA MET A 755 9.52 37.77 -10.04
C MET A 755 9.52 36.93 -8.77
N GLY A 756 10.61 36.20 -8.54
CA GLY A 756 10.80 35.37 -7.36
C GLY A 756 11.55 36.13 -6.28
N TRP A 757 11.20 35.86 -5.02
CA TRP A 757 11.66 36.55 -3.82
C TRP A 757 11.42 38.06 -3.85
N GLU A 758 10.19 38.47 -4.20
CA GLU A 758 9.72 39.86 -4.22
C GLU A 758 9.40 40.41 -2.81
N ASP A 759 9.90 39.78 -1.75
CA ASP A 759 9.70 40.26 -0.39
C ASP A 759 10.66 41.39 -0.04
N ASN A 760 10.16 42.35 0.76
CA ASN A 760 11.04 43.24 1.49
C ASN A 760 11.65 42.44 2.62
N TYR A 761 12.96 42.35 2.60
CA TYR A 761 13.72 42.10 3.80
C TYR A 761 13.42 43.24 4.79
N GLY A 762 12.77 42.95 5.92
CA GLY A 762 12.39 43.91 6.95
C GLY A 762 10.90 44.31 6.96
N ALA A 763 10.46 44.86 8.11
CA ALA A 763 9.07 45.28 8.34
C ALA A 763 8.79 46.70 7.82
N LYS A 764 7.61 46.91 7.23
CA LYS A 764 7.12 48.23 6.80
C LYS A 764 6.82 49.13 8.00
N THR A 765 6.84 50.44 7.76
CA THR A 765 6.64 51.48 8.77
C THR A 765 5.27 51.36 9.46
N GLU A 766 4.27 50.87 8.74
CA GLU A 766 2.95 50.54 9.28
C GLU A 766 3.04 49.48 10.38
N GLN A 767 3.71 48.36 10.12
CA GLN A 767 3.91 47.28 11.08
C GLN A 767 4.77 47.74 12.27
N LEU A 768 5.85 48.50 12.04
CA LEU A 768 6.68 49.03 13.12
C LEU A 768 5.88 49.93 14.08
N LYS A 769 4.99 50.78 13.53
CA LYS A 769 4.08 51.60 14.34
C LYS A 769 3.04 50.77 15.07
N TRP A 770 2.52 49.70 14.45
CA TRP A 770 1.61 48.77 15.11
C TRP A 770 2.28 48.03 16.28
N LEU A 771 3.53 47.57 16.10
CA LEU A 771 4.31 46.93 17.15
C LEU A 771 4.45 47.86 18.36
N VAL A 772 4.82 49.11 18.14
CA VAL A 772 5.02 50.13 19.19
C VAL A 772 3.72 50.52 19.89
N ASN A 773 2.67 50.78 19.12
CA ASN A 773 1.44 51.40 19.63
C ASN A 773 0.39 50.39 20.08
N THR A 774 0.51 49.12 19.66
CA THR A 774 -0.48 48.08 19.91
C THR A 774 0.15 46.85 20.56
N ALA A 775 1.05 46.15 19.86
CA ALA A 775 1.47 44.81 20.30
C ALA A 775 2.32 44.84 21.58
N LEU A 776 3.21 45.84 21.73
CA LEU A 776 4.03 46.03 22.93
C LEU A 776 3.28 46.73 24.09
N LYS A 777 2.00 47.09 23.91
CA LYS A 777 1.17 47.64 24.99
C LYS A 777 0.59 46.50 25.82
N VAL A 778 1.32 46.13 26.85
CA VAL A 778 0.93 45.14 27.88
C VAL A 778 0.85 45.79 29.26
N GLU A 779 0.26 45.09 30.22
CA GLU A 779 0.23 45.51 31.62
C GLU A 779 1.54 45.16 32.34
N ASP A 780 1.66 45.57 33.62
CA ASP A 780 2.78 45.17 34.46
C ASP A 780 2.86 43.64 34.65
N ASP A 781 4.10 43.15 34.80
CA ASP A 781 4.46 41.74 34.99
C ASP A 781 4.18 40.80 33.81
N TRP A 782 3.75 41.31 32.66
CA TRP A 782 3.57 40.51 31.45
C TRP A 782 4.91 40.08 30.84
N LYS A 783 4.96 38.83 30.36
CA LYS A 783 6.10 38.25 29.65
C LYS A 783 5.79 38.22 28.16
N ILE A 784 6.77 38.59 27.34
CA ILE A 784 6.61 38.68 25.89
C ILE A 784 7.56 37.70 25.21
N VAL A 785 6.99 36.89 24.32
CA VAL A 785 7.70 36.02 23.39
C VAL A 785 7.50 36.59 21.98
N ILE A 786 8.61 36.86 21.28
CA ILE A 786 8.62 37.36 19.92
C ILE A 786 8.96 36.22 18.95
N MET A 787 8.34 36.22 17.78
CA MET A 787 8.60 35.29 16.69
C MET A 787 8.63 36.04 15.36
N GLN A 788 9.62 35.72 14.55
CA GLN A 788 9.76 36.16 13.16
C GLN A 788 10.59 35.13 12.40
N HIS A 789 10.63 35.22 11.07
CA HIS A 789 11.38 34.23 10.31
C HIS A 789 12.90 34.39 10.38
N CYS A 790 13.46 35.54 9.99
CA CYS A 790 14.91 35.74 10.02
C CYS A 790 15.38 36.32 11.36
N PRO A 791 16.60 35.99 11.83
CA PRO A 791 17.12 36.53 13.08
C PRO A 791 17.28 38.05 13.01
N ILE A 792 16.97 38.73 14.12
CA ILE A 792 16.96 40.20 14.21
C ILE A 792 18.01 40.75 15.20
N ASP A 793 18.51 39.94 16.13
CA ASP A 793 19.59 40.35 17.03
C ASP A 793 20.88 40.53 16.22
N PRO A 794 21.50 41.72 16.17
CA PRO A 794 22.71 41.98 15.40
C PRO A 794 23.92 41.13 15.82
N ASN A 795 23.87 40.44 16.96
CA ASN A 795 24.89 39.49 17.39
C ASN A 795 24.72 38.08 16.80
N MET A 796 23.57 37.77 16.18
CA MET A 796 23.31 36.49 15.55
C MET A 796 23.88 36.43 14.13
N GLU A 797 24.16 35.21 13.67
CA GLU A 797 24.56 34.98 12.28
C GLU A 797 23.39 35.21 11.33
N GLY A 798 23.67 35.74 10.14
CA GLY A 798 22.67 35.92 9.09
C GLY A 798 21.74 37.14 9.22
N VAL A 799 21.97 38.01 10.21
CA VAL A 799 21.16 39.22 10.36
C VAL A 799 21.42 40.22 9.24
N ILE A 800 20.34 40.74 8.69
CA ILE A 800 20.34 41.70 7.58
C ILE A 800 20.03 43.12 8.08
N PRO A 801 20.60 44.18 7.48
CA PRO A 801 20.41 45.55 7.97
C PRO A 801 18.95 46.03 8.02
N GLN A 802 18.08 45.46 7.19
CA GLN A 802 16.70 45.89 7.07
C GLN A 802 15.81 45.46 8.25
N VAL A 803 16.24 44.48 9.06
CA VAL A 803 15.52 44.12 10.30
C VAL A 803 15.97 44.92 11.52
N ASN A 804 17.04 45.71 11.41
CA ASN A 804 17.53 46.58 12.49
C ASN A 804 16.45 47.49 13.12
N PRO A 805 15.49 48.06 12.37
CA PRO A 805 14.40 48.83 12.98
C PRO A 805 13.58 48.04 14.00
N VAL A 806 13.34 46.75 13.75
CA VAL A 806 12.64 45.85 14.69
C VAL A 806 13.48 45.66 15.95
N TRP A 807 14.75 45.28 15.80
CA TRP A 807 15.65 45.12 16.95
C TRP A 807 15.81 46.39 17.79
N ASN A 808 15.94 47.56 17.14
CA ASN A 808 16.05 48.84 17.83
C ASN A 808 14.80 49.15 18.67
N ILE A 809 13.61 48.77 18.19
CA ILE A 809 12.36 48.85 18.95
C ILE A 809 12.41 47.92 20.17
N LEU A 810 12.72 46.63 19.96
CA LEU A 810 12.70 45.63 21.04
C LEU A 810 13.76 45.93 22.11
N SER A 811 14.99 46.26 21.70
CA SER A 811 16.08 46.65 22.59
C SER A 811 15.74 47.92 23.38
N ALA A 812 15.20 48.95 22.74
CA ALA A 812 14.80 50.17 23.45
C ALA A 812 13.62 49.91 24.41
N TYR A 813 12.68 49.04 24.04
CA TYR A 813 11.57 48.63 24.90
C TYR A 813 12.05 47.85 26.12
N GLN A 814 12.96 46.90 25.94
CA GLN A 814 13.53 46.10 27.03
C GLN A 814 14.28 46.99 28.03
N ASN A 815 15.07 47.94 27.52
CA ASN A 815 15.90 48.84 28.32
C ASN A 815 15.18 50.13 28.76
N LYS A 816 13.88 50.28 28.46
CA LYS A 816 13.04 51.43 28.84
C LYS A 816 13.61 52.77 28.37
N ASN A 817 14.11 52.81 27.15
CA ASN A 817 14.77 53.96 26.54
C ASN A 817 13.89 54.68 25.52
N LYS A 818 14.27 55.92 25.21
CA LYS A 818 13.78 56.63 24.02
C LYS A 818 14.64 56.25 22.81
N VAL A 819 14.03 56.12 21.64
CA VAL A 819 14.74 55.76 20.41
C VAL A 819 14.08 56.43 19.20
N THR A 820 14.89 56.83 18.22
CA THR A 820 14.42 57.24 16.90
C THR A 820 14.55 56.04 15.96
N ILE A 821 13.43 55.61 15.38
CA ILE A 821 13.39 54.49 14.43
C ILE A 821 13.47 55.06 13.03
N THR A 822 14.50 54.71 12.29
CA THR A 822 14.65 55.02 10.86
C THR A 822 14.39 53.76 10.06
N ASN A 823 13.30 53.74 9.29
CA ASN A 823 12.96 52.58 8.47
C ASN A 823 13.51 52.72 7.05
N ILE A 824 14.38 51.81 6.66
CA ILE A 824 14.97 51.78 5.30
C ILE A 824 14.11 50.98 4.30
N VAL A 825 13.01 50.36 4.74
CA VAL A 825 12.10 49.57 3.90
C VAL A 825 11.13 50.47 3.11
N ASP A 826 10.57 51.53 3.71
CA ASP A 826 9.61 52.46 3.06
C ASP A 826 10.17 53.91 3.01
N ASP A 827 10.96 54.24 1.99
CA ASP A 827 11.43 55.61 1.66
C ASP A 827 12.14 56.39 2.79
N THR A 828 12.91 55.73 3.66
CA THR A 828 13.73 56.37 4.73
C THR A 828 12.92 57.28 5.67
N THR A 829 11.71 56.86 6.05
CA THR A 829 10.92 57.57 7.07
C THR A 829 11.47 57.32 8.47
N SER A 830 11.42 58.33 9.35
CA SER A 830 11.82 58.20 10.75
C SER A 830 10.72 58.66 11.69
N PHE A 831 10.63 58.02 12.87
CA PHE A 831 9.71 58.42 13.94
C PHE A 831 10.30 58.14 15.32
N ASP A 832 9.98 59.00 16.29
CA ASP A 832 10.46 58.87 17.66
C ASP A 832 9.51 58.03 18.51
N VAL A 833 10.08 57.24 19.41
CA VAL A 833 9.36 56.37 20.34
C VAL A 833 9.91 56.53 21.74
N ASP A 834 9.02 56.61 22.74
CA ASP A 834 9.37 56.70 24.15
C ASP A 834 8.87 55.48 24.91
N PHE A 835 9.79 54.60 25.32
CA PHE A 835 9.48 53.41 26.12
C PHE A 835 9.80 53.56 27.61
N THR A 836 10.09 54.77 28.09
CA THR A 836 10.42 55.00 29.51
C THR A 836 9.32 54.62 30.48
N GLN A 837 8.07 54.59 30.01
CA GLN A 837 6.88 54.17 30.78
C GLN A 837 6.30 52.83 30.33
N SER A 838 6.98 52.10 29.44
CA SER A 838 6.50 50.81 28.93
C SER A 838 6.60 49.72 29.98
N LYS A 839 5.55 48.91 30.09
CA LYS A 839 5.49 47.78 31.02
C LYS A 839 5.96 46.47 30.37
N GLY A 840 5.87 45.35 31.07
CA GLY A 840 6.28 44.04 30.56
C GLY A 840 7.79 43.84 30.32
N LYS A 841 8.16 42.59 30.06
CA LYS A 841 9.54 42.15 29.77
C LYS A 841 9.53 41.20 28.56
N ILE A 842 10.40 41.44 27.59
CA ILE A 842 10.70 40.48 26.52
C ILE A 842 11.65 39.44 27.11
N ILE A 843 11.25 38.17 27.03
CA ILE A 843 11.99 37.05 27.62
C ILE A 843 12.58 36.11 26.58
N LEU A 844 12.02 36.10 25.36
CA LEU A 844 12.42 35.19 24.30
C LEU A 844 12.09 35.78 22.94
N ASP A 845 13.01 35.63 22.00
CA ASP A 845 12.93 35.99 20.59
C ASP A 845 13.29 34.76 19.75
N LEU A 846 12.40 34.33 18.85
CA LEU A 846 12.51 33.06 18.12
C LEU A 846 12.60 33.28 16.62
N SER A 847 13.55 32.61 15.96
CA SER A 847 13.74 32.66 14.50
C SER A 847 14.14 31.32 13.86
N GLY A 848 14.06 31.30 12.53
CA GLY A 848 14.53 30.23 11.63
C GLY A 848 15.47 30.79 10.56
N HIS A 849 15.23 30.50 9.27
CA HIS A 849 15.95 31.07 8.12
C HIS A 849 17.40 30.58 7.92
N GLN A 850 18.23 30.57 8.98
CA GLN A 850 19.64 30.17 8.87
C GLN A 850 19.84 28.66 8.80
N HIS A 851 18.78 27.87 9.04
CA HIS A 851 18.83 26.41 9.06
C HIS A 851 19.91 25.85 10.02
N VAL A 852 20.21 26.57 11.11
CA VAL A 852 21.17 26.17 12.14
C VAL A 852 20.63 26.44 13.54
N ASP A 853 21.07 25.67 14.53
CA ASP A 853 20.84 26.03 15.93
C ASP A 853 21.90 27.04 16.40
N ASN A 854 21.47 28.23 16.80
CA ASN A 854 22.33 29.19 17.50
C ASN A 854 21.50 30.08 18.45
N GLU A 855 22.17 30.70 19.41
CA GLU A 855 21.54 31.56 20.40
C GLU A 855 22.44 32.71 20.80
N THR A 856 21.81 33.82 21.17
CA THR A 856 22.49 35.00 21.71
C THR A 856 21.69 35.59 22.86
N TYR A 857 22.41 36.25 23.77
CA TYR A 857 21.78 37.10 24.77
C TYR A 857 22.33 38.51 24.63
N ASN A 858 21.47 39.43 24.20
CA ASN A 858 21.86 40.81 23.92
C ASN A 858 20.82 41.78 24.48
N ASN A 859 21.28 42.85 25.13
CA ASN A 859 20.44 43.92 25.67
C ASN A 859 19.24 43.45 26.52
N GLY A 860 19.39 42.33 27.22
CA GLY A 860 18.34 41.78 28.07
C GLY A 860 17.36 40.82 27.41
N ILE A 861 17.60 40.43 26.15
CA ILE A 861 16.73 39.56 25.35
C ILE A 861 17.52 38.31 24.95
N LEU A 862 16.92 37.13 25.17
CA LEU A 862 17.42 35.85 24.66
C LEU A 862 16.83 35.64 23.27
N SER A 863 17.69 35.53 22.25
CA SER A 863 17.30 35.19 20.89
C SER A 863 17.78 33.78 20.56
N ILE A 864 16.88 32.94 20.03
CA ILE A 864 17.16 31.56 19.65
C ILE A 864 16.78 31.35 18.19
N ASN A 865 17.76 30.96 17.39
CA ASN A 865 17.54 30.41 16.07
C ASN A 865 17.43 28.89 16.14
N THR A 866 16.46 28.33 15.43
CA THR A 866 16.26 26.89 15.38
C THR A 866 16.61 26.33 14.00
N LEU A 867 17.27 25.17 14.01
CA LEU A 867 17.50 24.33 12.84
C LEU A 867 16.19 24.06 12.07
N CYS A 868 16.27 23.97 10.74
CA CYS A 868 15.11 23.68 9.89
C CYS A 868 14.53 22.28 10.10
N ASP A 869 13.21 22.13 9.95
CA ASP A 869 12.56 20.82 9.99
C ASP A 869 12.77 20.00 8.69
N ALA A 870 12.90 20.67 7.54
CA ALA A 870 13.27 20.04 6.27
C ALA A 870 14.55 19.22 6.44
N TYR A 871 14.74 18.04 5.82
CA TYR A 871 15.90 17.19 6.12
C TYR A 871 17.24 17.68 5.52
N TYR A 872 17.40 19.00 5.33
CA TYR A 872 18.64 19.63 4.91
C TYR A 872 19.81 19.35 5.87
N ASN A 873 21.01 19.40 5.30
CA ASN A 873 22.28 19.22 5.99
C ASN A 873 23.06 20.54 5.90
N ASP A 874 22.46 21.62 6.41
CA ASP A 874 23.04 22.97 6.31
C ASP A 874 23.82 23.35 7.59
N ASP A 875 23.40 22.86 8.76
CA ASP A 875 24.07 23.15 10.03
C ASP A 875 25.40 22.38 10.19
N PRO A 876 26.56 23.06 10.22
CA PRO A 876 27.88 22.40 10.31
C PRO A 876 28.02 21.48 11.53
N ASN A 877 27.28 21.73 12.61
CA ASN A 877 27.28 20.91 13.83
C ASN A 877 26.45 19.62 13.68
N TYR A 878 25.45 19.61 12.81
CA TYR A 878 24.47 18.52 12.67
C TYR A 878 24.31 17.96 11.24
N THR A 879 25.07 18.49 10.27
CA THR A 879 25.10 18.22 8.80
C THR A 879 25.30 16.78 8.36
N LYS A 880 25.69 15.85 9.23
CA LYS A 880 26.09 14.49 8.81
C LYS A 880 25.09 13.38 9.16
N ASN A 881 24.01 13.72 9.85
CA ASN A 881 23.18 12.69 10.48
C ASN A 881 21.76 12.61 9.91
N ARG A 882 21.22 13.63 9.24
CA ARG A 882 19.82 13.65 8.80
C ARG A 882 19.55 12.55 7.77
N THR A 883 18.73 11.57 8.17
CA THR A 883 18.43 10.39 7.34
C THR A 883 16.93 10.14 7.36
N ILE A 884 16.28 10.16 6.18
CA ILE A 884 14.87 9.77 6.05
C ILE A 884 14.69 8.34 6.57
N GLY A 885 13.68 8.12 7.39
CA GLY A 885 13.41 6.84 8.07
C GLY A 885 14.16 6.66 9.38
N ALA A 886 14.75 7.72 9.94
CA ALA A 886 15.40 7.73 11.25
C ALA A 886 14.87 8.87 12.12
N ILE A 887 15.14 8.81 13.43
CA ILE A 887 14.64 9.81 14.40
C ILE A 887 15.12 11.23 14.11
N ASN A 888 16.19 11.41 13.34
CA ASN A 888 16.82 12.69 13.07
C ASN A 888 16.44 13.29 11.69
N GLU A 889 15.33 12.85 11.10
CA GLU A 889 14.85 13.40 9.82
C GLU A 889 14.01 14.69 10.00
N GLN A 890 13.46 14.91 11.20
CA GLN A 890 12.72 16.12 11.60
C GLN A 890 13.51 16.90 12.65
N ALA A 891 13.19 18.17 12.85
CA ALA A 891 13.76 18.98 13.93
C ALA A 891 12.80 20.07 14.39
N PHE A 892 12.44 20.05 15.67
CA PHE A 892 11.69 21.13 16.33
C PHE A 892 11.85 21.04 17.85
N ASP A 893 11.53 22.11 18.56
CA ASP A 893 11.67 22.18 20.01
C ASP A 893 10.29 22.26 20.70
N VAL A 894 10.16 21.57 21.84
CA VAL A 894 9.11 21.85 22.82
C VAL A 894 9.67 22.85 23.81
N VAL A 895 9.19 24.09 23.74
CA VAL A 895 9.61 25.18 24.62
C VAL A 895 8.68 25.23 25.81
N SER A 896 9.23 25.20 27.02
CA SER A 896 8.48 25.35 28.28
C SER A 896 9.12 26.45 29.10
N ILE A 897 8.34 27.43 29.53
CA ILE A 897 8.83 28.60 30.27
C ILE A 897 8.21 28.60 31.66
N ASP A 898 9.07 28.41 32.66
CA ASP A 898 8.75 28.42 34.08
C ASP A 898 8.96 29.83 34.63
N TYR A 899 7.86 30.48 35.03
CA TYR A 899 7.89 31.87 35.53
C TYR A 899 8.27 31.97 37.00
N ASP A 900 8.11 30.90 37.77
CA ASP A 900 8.44 30.90 39.19
C ASP A 900 9.96 30.77 39.40
N ASN A 901 10.61 29.94 38.55
CA ASN A 901 12.07 29.76 38.58
C ASN A 901 12.81 30.62 37.55
N GLU A 902 12.09 31.32 36.67
CA GLU A 902 12.64 32.13 35.58
C GLU A 902 13.54 31.33 34.62
N ILE A 903 13.07 30.14 34.21
CA ILE A 903 13.80 29.21 33.34
C ILE A 903 13.02 28.94 32.05
N ILE A 904 13.72 28.94 30.92
CA ILE A 904 13.25 28.53 29.61
C ILE A 904 13.91 27.18 29.28
N TYR A 905 13.10 26.17 29.01
CA TYR A 905 13.52 24.84 28.60
C TYR A 905 13.20 24.62 27.13
N CYS A 906 14.14 24.14 26.33
CA CYS A 906 13.91 23.71 24.95
C CYS A 906 14.25 22.23 24.84
N VAL A 907 13.22 21.39 24.70
CA VAL A 907 13.35 19.94 24.51
C VAL A 907 13.32 19.61 23.03
N ARG A 908 14.46 19.22 22.47
CA ARG A 908 14.58 18.85 21.04
C ARG A 908 13.87 17.54 20.73
N ILE A 909 13.03 17.58 19.69
CA ILE A 909 12.53 16.41 18.97
C ILE A 909 13.26 16.33 17.63
N GLY A 910 13.90 15.19 17.38
CA GLY A 910 14.62 14.89 16.17
C GLY A 910 16.10 15.28 16.16
N ALA A 911 16.58 15.83 15.04
CA ALA A 911 17.99 16.18 14.82
C ALA A 911 18.43 17.38 15.68
N GLY A 912 19.73 17.46 15.99
CA GLY A 912 20.32 18.53 16.78
C GLY A 912 20.71 18.06 18.17
N ALA A 913 20.72 18.98 19.14
CA ALA A 913 21.13 18.70 20.51
C ALA A 913 20.40 17.47 21.07
N SER A 914 21.17 16.45 21.48
CA SER A 914 20.65 15.25 22.17
C SER A 914 20.08 15.57 23.55
N GLU A 915 20.29 16.79 24.04
CA GLU A 915 20.05 17.27 25.39
C GLU A 915 18.98 18.39 25.43
N ILE A 916 18.48 18.66 26.64
CA ILE A 916 17.53 19.74 26.90
C ILE A 916 18.35 21.02 27.09
N ARG A 917 18.12 22.04 26.26
CA ARG A 917 18.73 23.37 26.45
C ARG A 917 17.95 24.13 27.52
N LYS A 918 18.66 24.78 28.43
CA LYS A 918 18.06 25.49 29.58
C LYS A 918 18.66 26.88 29.68
N TYR A 919 17.82 27.89 29.81
CA TYR A 919 18.27 29.28 29.93
C TYR A 919 17.55 29.94 31.09
N ASN A 920 18.24 30.80 31.85
CA ASN A 920 17.52 31.70 32.75
C ASN A 920 17.00 32.94 31.99
N PHE A 921 16.15 33.74 32.63
CA PHE A 921 15.64 35.00 32.04
C PHE A 921 16.69 36.09 31.82
N ASN A 922 17.95 35.81 32.17
CA ASN A 922 19.11 36.63 31.86
C ASN A 922 19.98 36.00 30.75
N GLY A 923 19.42 35.04 30.00
CA GLY A 923 20.03 34.37 28.84
C GLY A 923 21.33 33.61 29.12
N GLN A 924 21.60 33.30 30.39
CA GLN A 924 22.68 32.37 30.70
C GLN A 924 22.15 30.95 30.52
N GLU A 925 22.85 30.18 29.67
CA GLU A 925 22.63 28.75 29.57
C GLU A 925 23.00 28.07 30.90
N LEU A 926 22.09 27.24 31.40
CA LEU A 926 22.22 26.53 32.67
C LEU A 926 22.67 25.09 32.39
N LYS A 927 23.64 24.61 33.18
CA LYS A 927 24.14 23.24 33.09
C LYS A 927 23.21 22.21 33.73
#